data_AF-A0A954JDM6-F1
#
_entry.id   AF-A0A954JDM6-F1
#
_cell.length_a   1.000
_cell.length_b   1.000
_cell.length_c   1.000
_cell.angle_alpha   90.00
_cell.angle_beta   90.00
_cell.angle_gamma   90.00
#
_symmetry.space_group_name_H-M   'P 1'
#
loop_
_entity.id
_entity.type
_entity.pdbx_description
1 polymer ?
#
loop_
_entity_poly.entity_id
_entity_poly.type
_entity_poly.pdbx_seq_one_letter_code
_entity_poly.pdbx_strand_id
1 'polypeptide(L)'
;YPLVGGITLTGLMILGDHRVARFYEIIAPSALLSLIGIICIHLERFFPNDESSFNRRNFGRDFYLAGHAVLIGGLGLLLGGRIVGHFFDSYFVNFGWFTKPDVVTSIKTQSLALAITLSATGTYFLAAMRNAKSRQLLSAAVFTLCWSGVILFDLSGIVVTKELLLCLISTGGLIMQVTGMWLNEEDVNRQHQHFFSAIQTVYLGTLIHFGTAAVGIYWILNGVMGTTAFDVHVLSTLSLMITTAGLAIGTLCYSRLCSTFCTRSTYWLTCVAALATLSAVCLHLGTSVGLAILVSSVALSVYQVMIRNNSSLPEPLRIISGTVPAMLLLATLAHLVGLLNVSETRIVLPVQLNVLLPLMVSLNFGLIWSQSHTYRHAIITLGTLWYAIAYQLYQWELTGNAQLIAASSIGLIGIIIANLFTTSRQKVLELSDASATLLTFSGVAGLLLSANRLAGGGVTSELIGVIGMQTILCGVGSMLASRHAFKHSLKVLSFFQVLTTVVLIAAISTLTIPQRFEIGTTLFGLLMVGYGLYGWSREEQEDQSGVSLLLNLGSLLSVAPLTIGLLVERTTGFGSQSILHMMHNFGLLIILLGLIGGGLLCKIRSMTLCGFTGLACYMGSLVMLIHLPDQLKSVSVLMMIGGGLFFGTAVLLSIYRDRLLSLPDRIKQGEGIYQVLKWR
;
A
#
# COMPACT_ATOMS: atom_id res chain seq x y z
N TYR A 1 14.77 -11.20 28.50
CA TYR A 1 14.17 -11.81 27.29
C TYR A 1 13.95 -13.32 27.40
N PRO A 2 14.95 -14.19 27.68
CA PRO A 2 14.75 -15.64 27.66
C PRO A 2 13.69 -16.14 28.66
N LEU A 3 13.62 -15.55 29.86
CA LEU A 3 12.63 -15.91 30.87
C LEU A 3 11.20 -15.61 30.40
N VAL A 4 10.94 -14.37 29.96
CA VAL A 4 9.62 -13.97 29.44
C VAL A 4 9.25 -14.80 28.21
N GLY A 5 10.19 -15.00 27.28
CA GLY A 5 9.98 -15.84 26.10
C GLY A 5 9.69 -17.30 26.44
N GLY A 6 10.39 -17.88 27.42
CA GLY A 6 10.14 -19.22 27.92
C GLY A 6 8.74 -19.36 28.52
N ILE A 7 8.35 -18.45 29.42
CA ILE A 7 6.99 -18.44 30.02
C ILE A 7 5.92 -18.30 28.94
N THR A 8 6.12 -17.40 27.98
CA THR A 8 5.20 -17.23 26.84
C THR A 8 5.09 -18.49 26.00
N LEU A 9 6.21 -19.12 25.62
CA LEU A 9 6.22 -20.30 24.75
C LEU A 9 5.63 -21.53 25.46
N THR A 10 5.96 -21.75 26.74
CA THR A 10 5.34 -22.79 27.56
C THR A 10 3.84 -22.56 27.70
N GLY A 11 3.39 -21.32 27.95
CA GLY A 11 1.96 -20.99 28.02
C GLY A 11 1.22 -21.27 26.70
N LEU A 12 1.84 -20.95 25.56
CA LEU A 12 1.29 -21.26 24.23
C LEU A 12 1.27 -22.77 23.96
N MET A 13 2.29 -23.53 24.39
CA MET A 13 2.31 -25.00 24.30
C MET A 13 1.19 -25.62 25.13
N ILE A 14 0.92 -25.11 26.34
CA ILE A 14 -0.19 -25.59 27.18
C ILE A 14 -1.53 -25.36 26.48
N LEU A 15 -1.72 -24.20 25.83
CA LEU A 15 -2.93 -23.94 25.02
C LEU A 15 -3.05 -24.89 23.82
N GLY A 16 -1.92 -25.35 23.26
CA GLY A 16 -1.83 -26.25 22.11
C GLY A 16 -1.94 -27.74 22.43
N ASP A 17 -1.92 -28.13 23.71
CA ASP A 17 -2.13 -29.50 24.13
C ASP A 17 -3.54 -29.97 23.71
N HIS A 18 -3.65 -31.18 23.15
CA HIS A 18 -4.90 -31.81 22.72
C HIS A 18 -6.00 -31.83 23.81
N ARG A 19 -5.61 -31.83 25.09
CA ARG A 19 -6.56 -31.79 26.22
C ARG A 19 -7.17 -30.41 26.44
N VAL A 20 -6.44 -29.33 26.12
CA VAL A 20 -6.89 -27.94 26.28
C VAL A 20 -7.50 -27.44 24.99
N ALA A 21 -6.83 -27.68 23.85
CA ALA A 21 -7.27 -27.40 22.48
C ALA A 21 -7.75 -25.95 22.22
N ARG A 22 -7.36 -24.98 23.06
CA ARG A 22 -7.76 -23.56 22.94
C ARG A 22 -6.80 -22.70 22.15
N PHE A 23 -5.69 -23.26 21.66
CA PHE A 23 -4.72 -22.52 20.86
C PHE A 23 -5.34 -21.88 19.61
N TYR A 24 -6.38 -22.51 19.05
CA TYR A 24 -7.09 -22.03 17.86
C TYR A 24 -8.14 -20.95 18.16
N GLU A 25 -8.52 -20.74 19.43
CA GLU A 25 -9.40 -19.65 19.85
C GLU A 25 -8.56 -18.37 19.97
N ILE A 26 -8.57 -17.48 18.97
CA ILE A 26 -7.65 -16.31 18.90
C ILE A 26 -7.63 -15.49 20.20
N ILE A 27 -8.76 -15.45 20.90
CA ILE A 27 -8.88 -14.74 22.17
C ILE A 27 -7.98 -15.31 23.28
N ALA A 28 -7.75 -16.62 23.33
CA ALA A 28 -6.97 -17.29 24.37
C ALA A 28 -5.46 -16.95 24.34
N PRO A 29 -4.73 -17.10 23.21
CA PRO A 29 -3.34 -16.66 23.14
C PRO A 29 -3.23 -15.13 23.25
N SER A 30 -4.20 -14.36 22.74
CA SER A 30 -4.21 -12.90 22.89
C SER A 30 -4.32 -12.49 24.36
N ALA A 31 -5.24 -13.08 25.11
CA ALA A 31 -5.41 -12.82 26.54
C ALA A 31 -4.17 -13.20 27.35
N LEU A 32 -3.59 -14.38 27.10
CA LEU A 32 -2.39 -14.86 27.76
C LEU A 32 -1.22 -13.89 27.53
N LEU A 33 -0.97 -13.50 26.29
CA LEU A 33 0.10 -12.59 25.93
C LEU A 33 -0.13 -11.19 26.53
N SER A 34 -1.33 -10.63 26.39
CA SER A 34 -1.64 -9.32 26.97
C SER A 34 -1.48 -9.32 28.48
N LEU A 35 -1.91 -10.37 29.18
CA LEU A 35 -1.76 -10.50 30.64
C LEU A 35 -0.29 -10.57 31.05
N ILE A 36 0.51 -11.43 30.41
CA ILE A 36 1.96 -11.53 30.67
C ILE A 36 2.64 -10.17 30.41
N GLY A 37 2.29 -9.51 29.31
CA GLY A 37 2.83 -8.20 28.97
C GLY A 37 2.52 -7.13 30.01
N ILE A 38 1.25 -7.04 30.46
CA ILE A 38 0.81 -6.12 31.52
C ILE A 38 1.56 -6.40 32.83
N ILE A 39 1.66 -7.67 33.23
CA ILE A 39 2.40 -8.09 34.42
C ILE A 39 3.87 -7.65 34.32
N CYS A 40 4.54 -7.90 33.20
CA CYS A 40 5.94 -7.54 33.00
C CYS A 40 6.17 -6.02 33.06
N ILE A 41 5.28 -5.23 32.46
CA ILE A 41 5.35 -3.76 32.48
C ILE A 41 5.24 -3.23 33.93
N HIS A 42 4.42 -3.86 34.77
CA HIS A 42 4.27 -3.47 36.17
C HIS A 42 5.38 -4.05 37.08
N LEU A 43 5.89 -5.24 36.75
CA LEU A 43 6.93 -5.92 37.53
C LEU A 43 8.27 -5.20 37.52
N GLU A 44 8.55 -4.38 36.50
CA GLU A 44 9.72 -3.50 36.42
C GLU A 44 9.96 -2.70 37.72
N ARG A 45 8.89 -2.38 38.45
CA ARG A 45 8.95 -1.57 39.68
C ARG A 45 9.39 -2.32 40.92
N PHE A 46 9.30 -3.65 40.91
CA PHE A 46 9.73 -4.47 42.04
C PHE A 46 11.23 -4.73 42.02
N PHE A 47 11.93 -4.38 40.94
CA PHE A 47 13.39 -4.45 40.91
C PHE A 47 14.00 -3.31 41.74
N PRO A 48 15.00 -3.60 42.59
CA PRO A 48 15.66 -2.60 43.42
C PRO A 48 16.43 -1.59 42.57
N ASN A 49 16.63 -0.37 43.10
CA ASN A 49 17.44 0.68 42.46
C ASN A 49 18.93 0.62 42.85
N ASP A 50 19.40 -0.51 43.39
CA ASP A 50 20.77 -0.68 43.87
C ASP A 50 21.76 -0.98 42.72
N GLU A 51 23.05 -1.08 43.05
CA GLU A 51 24.10 -1.42 42.07
C GLU A 51 24.15 -2.93 41.74
N SER A 52 23.16 -3.71 42.16
CA SER A 52 23.12 -5.15 41.89
C SER A 52 22.96 -5.44 40.39
N SER A 53 23.42 -6.62 39.96
CA SER A 53 23.20 -7.10 38.59
C SER A 53 21.72 -7.26 38.24
N PHE A 54 20.84 -7.33 39.25
CA PHE A 54 19.38 -7.43 39.14
C PHE A 54 18.66 -6.11 39.46
N ASN A 55 19.31 -4.99 39.15
CA ASN A 55 18.70 -3.69 39.37
C ASN A 55 17.65 -3.32 38.31
N ARG A 56 16.85 -2.31 38.65
CA ARG A 56 15.79 -1.77 37.82
C ARG A 56 16.29 -1.24 36.47
N ARG A 57 17.49 -0.62 36.45
CA ARG A 57 18.03 0.04 35.26
C ARG A 57 18.40 -0.94 34.15
N ASN A 58 18.97 -2.09 34.52
CA ASN A 58 19.40 -3.11 33.59
C ASN A 58 18.30 -4.15 33.40
N PHE A 59 18.01 -4.91 34.45
CA PHE A 59 17.09 -6.05 34.37
C PHE A 59 15.63 -5.60 34.31
N GLY A 60 15.22 -4.63 35.14
CA GLY A 60 13.86 -4.10 35.16
C GLY A 60 13.46 -3.47 33.82
N ARG A 61 14.36 -2.71 33.20
CA ARG A 61 14.15 -2.11 31.87
C ARG A 61 13.97 -3.16 30.78
N ASP A 62 14.80 -4.20 30.76
CA ASP A 62 14.65 -5.29 29.79
C ASP A 62 13.35 -6.08 30.00
N PHE A 63 12.92 -6.22 31.26
CA PHE A 63 11.64 -6.82 31.62
C PHE A 63 10.46 -5.96 31.12
N TYR A 64 10.56 -4.65 31.27
CA TYR A 64 9.60 -3.67 30.77
C TYR A 64 9.49 -3.70 29.24
N LEU A 65 10.63 -3.71 28.53
CA LEU A 65 10.66 -3.77 27.07
C LEU A 65 10.13 -5.10 26.53
N ALA A 66 10.49 -6.22 27.16
CA ALA A 66 9.93 -7.53 26.83
C ALA A 66 8.41 -7.55 27.08
N GLY A 67 7.93 -6.93 28.16
CA GLY A 67 6.51 -6.79 28.47
C GLY A 67 5.73 -6.04 27.38
N HIS A 68 6.28 -4.94 26.87
CA HIS A 68 5.70 -4.21 25.73
C HIS A 68 5.65 -5.08 24.46
N ALA A 69 6.73 -5.77 24.13
CA ALA A 69 6.77 -6.65 22.96
C ALA A 69 5.70 -7.75 23.03
N VAL A 70 5.52 -8.36 24.20
CA VAL A 70 4.52 -9.41 24.45
C VAL A 70 3.09 -8.84 24.45
N LEU A 71 2.86 -7.68 25.07
CA LEU A 71 1.56 -7.00 25.01
C LEU A 71 1.17 -6.63 23.58
N ILE A 72 2.11 -6.09 22.79
CA ILE A 72 1.91 -5.78 21.37
C ILE A 72 1.61 -7.05 20.58
N GLY A 73 2.31 -8.17 20.85
CA GLY A 73 2.03 -9.46 20.23
C GLY A 73 0.60 -9.94 20.49
N GLY A 74 0.13 -9.85 21.75
CA GLY A 74 -1.24 -10.21 22.12
C GLY A 74 -2.29 -9.31 21.46
N LEU A 75 -2.08 -8.00 21.46
CA LEU A 75 -2.95 -7.04 20.78
C LEU A 75 -2.93 -7.22 19.25
N GLY A 76 -1.78 -7.55 18.67
CA GLY A 76 -1.62 -7.81 17.25
C GLY A 76 -2.40 -9.04 16.79
N LEU A 77 -2.36 -10.13 17.57
CA LEU A 77 -3.18 -11.32 17.33
C LEU A 77 -4.68 -11.02 17.43
N LEU A 78 -5.09 -10.25 18.44
CA LEU A 78 -6.48 -9.84 18.63
C LEU A 78 -6.98 -8.99 17.45
N LEU A 79 -6.18 -8.03 17.01
CA LEU A 79 -6.48 -7.17 15.86
C LEU A 79 -6.56 -8.00 14.57
N GLY A 80 -5.57 -8.87 14.33
CA GLY A 80 -5.54 -9.77 13.18
C GLY A 80 -6.77 -10.67 13.12
N GLY A 81 -7.16 -11.27 14.25
CA GLY A 81 -8.36 -12.09 14.35
C GLY A 81 -9.65 -11.34 14.05
N ARG A 82 -9.77 -10.09 14.52
CA ARG A 82 -10.93 -9.24 14.21
C ARG A 82 -10.98 -8.82 12.75
N ILE A 83 -9.85 -8.42 12.16
CA ILE A 83 -9.76 -8.10 10.73
C ILE A 83 -10.18 -9.33 9.91
N VAL A 84 -9.52 -10.47 10.13
CA VAL A 84 -9.85 -11.72 9.43
C VAL A 84 -11.31 -12.12 9.63
N GLY A 85 -11.85 -11.97 10.84
CA GLY A 85 -13.24 -12.29 11.15
C GLY A 85 -14.26 -11.39 10.46
N HIS A 86 -14.01 -10.09 10.33
CA HIS A 86 -14.89 -9.19 9.57
C HIS A 86 -14.81 -9.43 8.06
N PHE A 87 -13.63 -9.82 7.55
CA PHE A 87 -13.40 -10.13 6.14
C PHE A 87 -13.66 -11.60 5.78
N PHE A 88 -14.09 -12.42 6.74
CA PHE A 88 -14.15 -13.88 6.58
C PHE A 88 -15.07 -14.28 5.43
N ASP A 89 -16.30 -13.78 5.42
CA ASP A 89 -17.31 -14.16 4.43
C ASP A 89 -16.95 -13.66 3.02
N SER A 90 -16.29 -12.51 2.91
CA SER A 90 -15.92 -11.90 1.63
C SER A 90 -14.69 -12.55 0.99
N TYR A 91 -13.69 -12.92 1.79
CA TYR A 91 -12.38 -13.33 1.26
C TYR A 91 -11.95 -14.72 1.68
N PHE A 92 -12.31 -15.18 2.88
CA PHE A 92 -11.71 -16.37 3.47
C PHE A 92 -12.59 -17.62 3.41
N VAL A 93 -13.91 -17.48 3.29
CA VAL A 93 -14.86 -18.60 3.30
C VAL A 93 -14.55 -19.65 2.23
N ASN A 94 -14.08 -19.22 1.06
CA ASN A 94 -13.79 -20.10 -0.08
C ASN A 94 -12.54 -20.95 0.10
N PHE A 95 -11.65 -20.61 1.05
CA PHE A 95 -10.43 -21.38 1.26
C PHE A 95 -10.67 -22.66 2.07
N GLY A 96 -11.71 -22.69 2.93
CA GLY A 96 -11.99 -23.83 3.81
C GLY A 96 -10.86 -24.16 4.79
N TRP A 97 -9.87 -23.27 4.97
CA TRP A 97 -8.69 -23.52 5.80
C TRP A 97 -8.96 -23.39 7.30
N PHE A 98 -9.92 -22.54 7.69
CA PHE A 98 -10.26 -22.27 9.08
C PHE A 98 -11.70 -21.76 9.21
N THR A 99 -12.26 -21.84 10.42
CA THR A 99 -13.60 -21.33 10.73
C THR A 99 -13.55 -19.84 11.08
N LYS A 100 -14.68 -19.14 10.90
CA LYS A 100 -14.79 -17.71 11.23
C LYS A 100 -14.37 -17.46 12.68
N PRO A 101 -13.37 -16.58 12.92
CA PRO A 101 -12.89 -16.27 14.26
C PRO A 101 -14.02 -15.91 15.24
N ASP A 102 -14.00 -16.57 16.39
CA ASP A 102 -14.95 -16.41 17.48
C ASP A 102 -15.00 -14.98 18.05
N VAL A 103 -13.88 -14.25 18.00
CA VAL A 103 -13.74 -12.86 18.46
C VAL A 103 -14.69 -11.88 17.75
N VAL A 104 -15.25 -12.26 16.59
CA VAL A 104 -16.26 -11.46 15.86
C VAL A 104 -17.67 -12.00 16.05
N THR A 105 -17.84 -13.31 16.29
CA THR A 105 -19.17 -13.95 16.27
C THR A 105 -19.81 -14.07 17.65
N SER A 106 -19.02 -14.12 18.72
CA SER A 106 -19.51 -14.37 20.07
C SER A 106 -19.44 -13.12 20.95
N ILE A 107 -20.55 -12.74 21.58
CA ILE A 107 -20.61 -11.61 22.53
C ILE A 107 -19.64 -11.82 23.70
N LYS A 108 -19.43 -13.07 24.12
CA LYS A 108 -18.51 -13.41 25.24
C LYS A 108 -17.05 -13.13 24.87
N THR A 109 -16.64 -13.43 23.65
CA THR A 109 -15.26 -13.21 23.19
C THR A 109 -15.04 -11.74 22.83
N GLN A 110 -16.04 -11.06 22.28
CA GLN A 110 -16.01 -9.62 22.03
C GLN A 110 -15.90 -8.81 23.33
N SER A 111 -16.63 -9.17 24.38
CA SER A 111 -16.53 -8.52 25.69
C SER A 111 -15.16 -8.75 26.34
N LEU A 112 -14.58 -9.94 26.18
CA LEU A 112 -13.23 -10.21 26.63
C LEU A 112 -12.18 -9.44 25.81
N ALA A 113 -12.39 -9.28 24.50
CA ALA A 113 -11.56 -8.44 23.64
C ALA A 113 -11.58 -6.98 24.11
N LEU A 114 -12.76 -6.44 24.43
CA LEU A 114 -12.93 -5.10 25.00
C LEU A 114 -12.18 -4.97 26.33
N ALA A 115 -12.29 -5.97 27.21
CA ALA A 115 -11.58 -5.96 28.49
C ALA A 115 -10.05 -5.95 28.30
N ILE A 116 -9.52 -6.71 27.34
CA ILE A 116 -8.10 -6.71 27.00
C ILE A 116 -7.65 -5.33 26.48
N THR A 117 -8.38 -4.73 25.54
CA THR A 117 -7.99 -3.44 24.95
C THR A 117 -8.11 -2.29 25.96
N LEU A 118 -9.10 -2.32 26.85
CA LEU A 118 -9.20 -1.36 27.96
C LEU A 118 -8.08 -1.56 28.98
N SER A 119 -7.70 -2.80 29.30
CA SER A 119 -6.58 -3.09 30.20
C SER A 119 -5.24 -2.61 29.62
N ALA A 120 -5.05 -2.77 28.30
CA ALA A 120 -3.89 -2.21 27.59
C ALA A 120 -3.91 -0.68 27.63
N THR A 121 -5.07 -0.06 27.40
CA THR A 121 -5.25 1.40 27.49
C THR A 121 -4.85 1.92 28.87
N GLY A 122 -5.36 1.31 29.93
CA GLY A 122 -5.00 1.66 31.31
C GLY A 122 -3.50 1.48 31.57
N THR A 123 -2.92 0.40 31.08
CA THR A 123 -1.47 0.12 31.24
C THR A 123 -0.61 1.18 30.55
N TYR A 124 -0.92 1.52 29.29
CA TYR A 124 -0.18 2.55 28.55
C TYR A 124 -0.38 3.94 29.14
N PHE A 125 -1.61 4.27 29.57
CA PHE A 125 -1.91 5.54 30.22
C PHE A 125 -1.13 5.70 31.53
N LEU A 126 -1.16 4.68 32.40
CA LEU A 126 -0.40 4.67 33.66
C LEU A 126 1.12 4.73 33.42
N ALA A 127 1.61 4.06 32.38
CA ALA A 127 3.03 4.12 32.00
C ALA A 127 3.41 5.52 31.46
N ALA A 128 2.53 6.16 30.70
CA ALA A 128 2.72 7.50 30.17
C ALA A 128 2.73 8.57 31.26
N MET A 129 1.78 8.55 32.20
CA MET A 129 1.74 9.50 33.31
C MET A 129 3.02 9.47 34.16
N ARG A 130 3.60 8.28 34.32
CA ARG A 130 4.82 8.10 35.12
C ARG A 130 6.07 8.52 34.38
N ASN A 131 6.12 8.22 33.08
CA ASN A 131 7.20 8.65 32.21
C ASN A 131 6.77 9.90 31.45
N ALA A 132 6.72 11.05 32.14
CA ALA A 132 6.23 12.34 31.61
C ALA A 132 6.89 12.78 30.29
N LYS A 133 8.01 12.17 29.89
CA LYS A 133 8.71 12.42 28.62
C LYS A 133 8.30 11.49 27.47
N SER A 134 7.57 10.40 27.72
CA SER A 134 7.29 9.37 26.72
C SER A 134 5.96 9.60 26.01
N ARG A 135 5.97 10.53 25.05
CA ARG A 135 4.83 10.83 24.16
C ARG A 135 4.32 9.60 23.40
N GLN A 136 5.19 8.62 23.13
CA GLN A 136 4.86 7.37 22.45
C GLN A 136 3.87 6.50 23.23
N LEU A 137 4.00 6.45 24.56
CA LEU A 137 3.10 5.66 25.40
C LEU A 137 1.71 6.30 25.48
N LEU A 138 1.65 7.64 25.48
CA LEU A 138 0.37 8.35 25.43
C LEU A 138 -0.35 8.11 24.10
N SER A 139 0.37 8.15 22.96
CA SER A 139 -0.23 7.81 21.67
C SER A 139 -0.72 6.36 21.62
N ALA A 140 0.00 5.41 22.24
CA ALA A 140 -0.44 4.03 22.33
C ALA A 140 -1.72 3.89 23.16
N ALA A 141 -1.83 4.61 24.29
CA ALA A 141 -3.03 4.63 25.11
C ALA A 141 -4.25 5.18 24.35
N VAL A 142 -4.08 6.29 23.62
CA VAL A 142 -5.17 6.86 22.82
C VAL A 142 -5.58 5.91 21.70
N PHE A 143 -4.62 5.28 21.03
CA PHE A 143 -4.91 4.28 19.99
C PHE A 143 -5.73 3.11 20.55
N THR A 144 -5.30 2.50 21.66
CA THR A 144 -6.04 1.38 22.27
C THR A 144 -7.39 1.81 22.83
N LEU A 145 -7.56 3.07 23.24
CA LEU A 145 -8.84 3.63 23.66
C LEU A 145 -9.80 3.76 22.48
N CYS A 146 -9.36 4.36 21.37
CA CYS A 146 -10.15 4.46 20.14
C CYS A 146 -10.57 3.07 19.66
N TRP A 147 -9.64 2.11 19.69
CA TRP A 147 -9.92 0.73 19.31
C TRP A 147 -10.93 0.05 20.25
N SER A 148 -10.82 0.28 21.57
CA SER A 148 -11.82 -0.19 22.54
C SER A 148 -13.20 0.39 22.22
N GLY A 149 -13.27 1.66 21.79
CA GLY A 149 -14.50 2.28 21.29
C GLY A 149 -15.11 1.49 20.13
N VAL A 150 -14.30 1.13 19.12
CA VAL A 150 -14.77 0.33 17.97
C VAL A 150 -15.33 -1.03 18.42
N ILE A 151 -14.67 -1.73 19.37
CA ILE A 151 -15.18 -3.01 19.90
C ILE A 151 -16.48 -2.81 20.68
N LEU A 152 -16.59 -1.72 21.45
CA LEU A 152 -17.82 -1.38 22.18
C LEU A 152 -18.99 -1.11 21.21
N PHE A 153 -18.74 -0.46 20.08
CA PHE A 153 -19.75 -0.27 19.04
C PHE A 153 -20.20 -1.59 18.43
N ASP A 154 -19.27 -2.50 18.12
CA ASP A 154 -19.61 -3.82 17.62
C ASP A 154 -20.46 -4.62 18.63
N LEU A 155 -20.09 -4.57 19.92
CA LEU A 155 -20.86 -5.18 21.02
C LEU A 155 -22.26 -4.60 21.19
N SER A 156 -22.45 -3.32 20.88
CA SER A 156 -23.74 -2.65 21.03
C SER A 156 -24.79 -3.12 20.02
N GLY A 157 -24.38 -3.88 18.99
CA GLY A 157 -25.27 -4.32 17.92
C GLY A 157 -25.86 -3.18 17.10
N ILE A 158 -25.37 -1.95 17.28
CA ILE A 158 -25.76 -0.80 16.47
C ILE A 158 -25.21 -1.03 15.06
N VAL A 159 -26.11 -1.10 14.08
CA VAL A 159 -25.72 -1.18 12.68
C VAL A 159 -24.86 0.03 12.36
N VAL A 160 -23.58 -0.20 12.07
CA VAL A 160 -22.64 0.85 11.76
C VAL A 160 -22.99 1.43 10.39
N THR A 161 -23.78 2.51 10.38
CA THR A 161 -24.05 3.26 9.16
C THR A 161 -22.85 4.12 8.79
N LYS A 162 -22.75 4.49 7.51
CA LYS A 162 -21.68 5.36 6.97
C LYS A 162 -21.57 6.67 7.75
N GLU A 163 -22.69 7.21 8.18
CA GLU A 163 -22.78 8.45 8.95
C GLU A 163 -22.31 8.30 10.39
N LEU A 164 -22.65 7.18 11.05
CA LEU A 164 -22.24 6.91 12.42
C LEU A 164 -20.71 6.77 12.52
N LEU A 165 -20.10 6.13 11.53
CA LEU A 165 -18.65 5.96 11.45
C LEU A 165 -17.93 7.30 11.19
N LEU A 166 -18.46 8.14 10.28
CA LEU A 166 -17.99 9.52 10.08
C LEU A 166 -18.11 10.35 11.37
N CYS A 167 -19.22 10.24 12.08
CA CYS A 167 -19.44 10.90 13.37
C CYS A 167 -18.41 10.42 14.40
N LEU A 168 -18.12 9.12 14.46
CA LEU A 168 -17.16 8.55 15.40
C LEU A 168 -15.73 9.01 15.16
N ILE A 169 -15.28 8.98 13.90
CA ILE A 169 -13.94 9.45 13.54
C ILE A 169 -13.83 10.95 13.80
N SER A 170 -14.86 11.74 13.45
CA SER A 170 -14.88 13.18 13.67
C SER A 170 -14.85 13.52 15.18
N THR A 171 -15.61 12.78 15.99
CA THR A 171 -15.67 12.96 17.44
C THR A 171 -14.38 12.52 18.11
N GLY A 172 -13.79 11.38 17.71
CA GLY A 172 -12.48 10.94 18.16
C GLY A 172 -11.39 11.96 17.83
N GLY A 173 -11.46 12.55 16.63
CA GLY A 173 -10.57 13.63 16.21
C GLY A 173 -10.70 14.89 17.04
N LEU A 174 -11.93 15.29 17.34
CA LEU A 174 -12.22 16.44 18.21
C LEU A 174 -11.71 16.19 19.64
N ILE A 175 -11.97 15.01 20.22
CA ILE A 175 -11.48 14.64 21.56
C ILE A 175 -9.95 14.70 21.60
N MET A 176 -9.26 14.18 20.59
CA MET A 176 -7.80 14.23 20.51
C MET A 176 -7.28 15.67 20.35
N GLN A 177 -7.96 16.53 19.57
CA GLN A 177 -7.61 17.95 19.46
C GLN A 177 -7.78 18.67 20.80
N VAL A 178 -8.89 18.46 21.50
CA VAL A 178 -9.15 19.05 22.82
C VAL A 178 -8.13 18.56 23.85
N THR A 179 -7.83 17.26 23.87
CA THR A 179 -6.83 16.68 24.76
C THR A 179 -5.44 17.22 24.48
N GLY A 180 -5.09 17.41 23.20
CA GLY A 180 -3.83 18.02 22.78
C GLY A 180 -3.73 19.51 23.15
N MET A 181 -4.83 20.25 23.14
CA MET A 181 -4.86 21.63 23.65
C MET A 181 -4.60 21.67 25.15
N TRP A 182 -5.31 20.84 25.92
CA TRP A 182 -5.20 20.81 27.37
C TRP A 182 -3.79 20.44 27.86
N LEU A 183 -3.14 19.48 27.19
CA LEU A 183 -1.76 19.06 27.50
C LEU A 183 -0.68 20.09 27.10
N ASN A 184 -1.00 21.06 26.23
CA ASN A 184 -0.04 22.08 25.79
C ASN A 184 -0.12 23.38 26.62
N GLU A 185 -1.14 23.54 27.46
CA GLU A 185 -1.36 24.76 28.25
C GLU A 185 -0.33 24.92 29.39
N GLU A 186 0.34 23.85 29.81
CA GLU A 186 1.37 23.89 30.86
C GLU A 186 2.79 24.24 30.36
N ASP A 187 3.05 24.27 29.04
CA ASP A 187 4.41 24.38 28.46
C ASP A 187 4.59 25.67 27.60
N VAL A 188 3.94 26.77 28.01
CA VAL A 188 3.83 28.06 27.27
C VAL A 188 5.17 28.73 26.94
N ASN A 189 6.28 28.33 27.59
CA ASN A 189 7.56 29.02 27.45
C ASN A 189 8.51 28.46 26.37
N ARG A 190 8.08 27.50 25.54
CA ARG A 190 8.92 26.94 24.46
C ARG A 190 8.30 27.13 23.09
N GLN A 191 8.68 28.24 22.45
CA GLN A 191 8.30 28.67 21.11
C GLN A 191 8.48 27.61 19.98
N HIS A 192 9.30 26.58 20.20
CA HIS A 192 9.49 25.46 19.27
C HIS A 192 8.43 24.34 19.41
N GLN A 193 7.67 24.26 20.50
CA GLN A 193 6.61 23.26 20.69
C GLN A 193 5.32 23.61 19.93
N HIS A 194 5.02 24.90 19.68
CA HIS A 194 3.82 25.32 18.95
C HIS A 194 3.84 24.95 17.45
N PHE A 195 5.02 24.87 16.83
CA PHE A 195 5.16 24.45 15.43
C PHE A 195 4.85 22.95 15.27
N PHE A 196 5.31 22.13 16.23
CA PHE A 196 5.05 20.68 16.22
C PHE A 196 3.61 20.32 16.63
N SER A 197 2.95 21.11 17.49
CA SER A 197 1.53 20.88 17.81
C SER A 197 0.63 21.23 16.62
N ALA A 198 0.90 22.31 15.89
CA ALA A 198 0.19 22.63 14.64
C ALA A 198 0.37 21.53 13.58
N ILE A 199 1.60 20.98 13.45
CA ILE A 199 1.88 19.82 12.61
C ILE A 199 1.11 18.59 13.09
N GLN A 200 1.03 18.31 14.39
CA GLN A 200 0.23 17.20 14.90
C GLN A 200 -1.26 17.37 14.65
N THR A 201 -1.82 18.58 14.77
CA THR A 201 -3.22 18.87 14.44
C THR A 201 -3.51 18.66 12.96
N VAL A 202 -2.56 19.05 12.09
CA VAL A 202 -2.64 18.83 10.64
C VAL A 202 -2.47 17.35 10.31
N TYR A 203 -1.48 16.65 10.86
CA TYR A 203 -1.30 15.21 10.65
C TYR A 203 -2.49 14.41 11.15
N LEU A 204 -3.05 14.76 12.30
CA LEU A 204 -4.22 14.09 12.87
C LEU A 204 -5.48 14.40 12.06
N GLY A 205 -5.68 15.65 11.64
CA GLY A 205 -6.75 16.03 10.70
C GLY A 205 -6.63 15.29 9.37
N THR A 206 -5.39 15.11 8.89
CA THR A 206 -5.09 14.33 7.69
C THR A 206 -5.34 12.85 7.91
N LEU A 207 -5.01 12.29 9.08
CA LEU A 207 -5.22 10.88 9.44
C LEU A 207 -6.71 10.56 9.63
N ILE A 208 -7.49 11.52 10.13
CA ILE A 208 -8.96 11.49 10.18
C ILE A 208 -9.54 11.52 8.76
N HIS A 209 -9.07 12.41 7.90
CA HIS A 209 -9.49 12.47 6.49
C HIS A 209 -9.06 11.21 5.71
N PHE A 210 -7.92 10.62 6.06
CA PHE A 210 -7.46 9.35 5.50
C PHE A 210 -8.29 8.18 6.02
N GLY A 211 -8.69 8.22 7.29
CA GLY A 211 -9.61 7.26 7.90
C GLY A 211 -10.99 7.31 7.25
N THR A 212 -11.54 8.50 7.03
CA THR A 212 -12.83 8.66 6.33
C THR A 212 -12.73 8.28 4.85
N ALA A 213 -11.62 8.59 4.18
CA ALA A 213 -11.35 8.12 2.82
C ALA A 213 -11.17 6.59 2.74
N ALA A 214 -10.42 5.98 3.67
CA ALA A 214 -10.19 4.54 3.73
C ALA A 214 -11.47 3.77 4.06
N VAL A 215 -12.32 4.33 4.93
CA VAL A 215 -13.68 3.84 5.16
C VAL A 215 -14.50 3.95 3.89
N GLY A 216 -14.53 5.12 3.23
CA GLY A 216 -15.21 5.30 1.95
C GLY A 216 -14.78 4.26 0.90
N ILE A 217 -13.48 4.00 0.81
CA ILE A 217 -12.90 2.95 -0.03
C ILE A 217 -13.36 1.56 0.41
N TYR A 218 -13.31 1.21 1.70
CA TYR A 218 -13.81 -0.06 2.23
C TYR A 218 -15.28 -0.34 1.85
N TRP A 219 -16.13 0.68 1.89
CA TRP A 219 -17.55 0.54 1.51
C TRP A 219 -17.77 0.47 0.00
N ILE A 220 -16.95 1.16 -0.81
CA ILE A 220 -16.91 0.99 -2.27
C ILE A 220 -16.48 -0.43 -2.63
N LEU A 221 -15.46 -0.96 -1.95
CA LEU A 221 -14.92 -2.30 -2.20
C LEU A 221 -15.89 -3.42 -1.81
N ASN A 222 -16.73 -3.22 -0.78
CA ASN A 222 -17.73 -4.20 -0.36
C ASN A 222 -19.05 -4.14 -1.15
N GLY A 223 -19.13 -3.35 -2.23
CA GLY A 223 -20.30 -3.29 -3.11
C GLY A 223 -21.57 -2.75 -2.46
N VAL A 224 -21.48 -2.17 -1.26
CA VAL A 224 -22.61 -1.58 -0.54
C VAL A 224 -23.05 -0.26 -1.18
N MET A 225 -22.15 0.40 -1.90
CA MET A 225 -22.47 1.53 -2.76
C MET A 225 -23.05 1.01 -4.09
N GLY A 226 -24.38 0.82 -4.12
CA GLY A 226 -25.11 0.96 -5.38
C GLY A 226 -24.81 2.34 -5.97
N THR A 227 -24.88 2.49 -7.29
CA THR A 227 -24.64 3.73 -8.06
C THR A 227 -25.59 4.89 -7.72
N THR A 228 -26.34 4.80 -6.63
CA THR A 228 -27.19 5.87 -6.14
C THR A 228 -26.32 7.03 -5.69
N ALA A 229 -26.65 8.19 -6.25
CA ALA A 229 -26.13 9.50 -5.91
C ALA A 229 -25.91 9.66 -4.40
N PHE A 230 -24.98 10.53 -4.03
CA PHE A 230 -24.93 11.05 -2.67
C PHE A 230 -26.27 11.71 -2.34
N ASP A 231 -27.24 10.93 -1.86
CA ASP A 231 -28.42 11.48 -1.21
C ASP A 231 -27.88 12.22 0.01
N VAL A 232 -28.00 13.55 -0.06
CA VAL A 232 -27.51 14.46 0.96
C VAL A 232 -28.38 14.26 2.21
N HIS A 233 -28.02 13.28 3.04
CA HIS A 233 -28.68 13.03 4.32
C HIS A 233 -28.26 14.06 5.37
N VAL A 234 -29.20 14.40 6.27
CA VAL A 234 -28.98 15.37 7.36
C VAL A 234 -27.72 15.07 8.18
N LEU A 235 -27.38 13.80 8.40
CA LEU A 235 -26.17 13.42 9.13
C LEU A 235 -24.87 13.64 8.35
N SER A 236 -24.85 13.49 7.01
CA SER A 236 -23.66 13.80 6.20
C SER A 236 -23.44 15.31 6.14
N THR A 237 -24.53 16.08 6.04
CA THR A 237 -24.52 17.53 6.21
C THR A 237 -24.01 17.92 7.60
N LEU A 238 -24.47 17.26 8.68
CA LEU A 238 -24.01 17.51 10.03
C LEU A 238 -22.51 17.20 10.20
N SER A 239 -22.01 16.12 9.59
CA SER A 239 -20.58 15.76 9.63
C SER A 239 -19.70 16.79 8.90
N LEU A 240 -20.17 17.30 7.76
CA LEU A 240 -19.51 18.38 7.03
C LEU A 240 -19.59 19.69 7.82
N MET A 241 -20.69 19.96 8.51
CA MET A 241 -20.81 21.13 9.40
C MET A 241 -19.85 21.04 10.59
N ILE A 242 -19.71 19.87 11.24
CA ILE A 242 -18.77 19.66 12.34
C ILE A 242 -17.32 19.80 11.86
N THR A 243 -17.01 19.25 10.68
CA THR A 243 -15.66 19.37 10.06
C THR A 243 -15.36 20.83 9.70
N THR A 244 -16.33 21.53 9.09
CA THR A 244 -16.21 22.94 8.72
C THR A 244 -16.11 23.84 9.95
N ALA A 245 -16.86 23.54 11.01
CA ALA A 245 -16.76 24.23 12.30
C ALA A 245 -15.41 23.99 12.96
N GLY A 246 -14.89 22.76 12.93
CA GLY A 246 -13.55 22.43 13.44
C GLY A 246 -12.44 23.16 12.68
N LEU A 247 -12.54 23.24 11.35
CA LEU A 247 -11.62 24.02 10.51
C LEU A 247 -11.76 25.52 10.76
N ALA A 248 -12.99 26.04 10.92
CA ALA A 248 -13.25 27.44 11.22
C ALA A 248 -12.69 27.83 12.60
N ILE A 249 -12.88 27.00 13.62
CA ILE A 249 -12.32 27.19 14.97
C ILE A 249 -10.78 27.15 14.91
N GLY A 250 -10.20 26.18 14.21
CA GLY A 250 -8.75 26.10 14.01
C GLY A 250 -8.18 27.34 13.30
N THR A 251 -8.91 27.86 12.30
CA THR A 251 -8.52 29.06 11.55
C THR A 251 -8.74 30.35 12.36
N LEU A 252 -9.77 30.41 13.20
CA LEU A 252 -10.00 31.51 14.14
C LEU A 252 -8.90 31.58 15.19
N CYS A 253 -8.49 30.44 15.74
CA CYS A 253 -7.35 30.34 16.64
C CYS A 253 -6.04 30.78 15.95
N TYR A 254 -5.85 30.40 14.68
CA TYR A 254 -4.67 30.80 13.90
C TYR A 254 -4.67 32.28 13.49
N SER A 255 -5.83 32.84 13.15
CA SER A 255 -5.97 34.25 12.75
C SER A 255 -5.87 35.23 13.92
N ARG A 256 -6.23 34.81 15.14
CA ARG A 256 -5.91 35.59 16.36
C ARG A 256 -4.41 35.72 16.59
N LEU A 257 -3.59 34.84 16.00
CA LEU A 257 -2.14 34.87 16.07
C LEU A 257 -1.49 35.70 14.93
N CYS A 258 -2.21 36.09 13.86
CA CYS A 258 -1.67 36.78 12.66
C CYS A 258 -2.63 37.83 12.04
N SER A 259 -2.25 39.12 11.97
CA SER A 259 -3.17 40.28 11.83
C SER A 259 -3.32 40.98 10.45
N THR A 260 -3.14 40.34 9.30
CA THR A 260 -3.14 41.07 7.99
C THR A 260 -4.50 41.15 7.25
N PHE A 261 -4.72 42.22 6.47
CA PHE A 261 -5.97 42.50 5.72
C PHE A 261 -6.34 41.42 4.68
N CYS A 262 -5.35 40.67 4.19
CA CYS A 262 -5.55 39.65 3.15
C CYS A 262 -6.05 38.29 3.68
N THR A 263 -5.80 37.96 4.95
CA THR A 263 -6.49 36.85 5.64
C THR A 263 -7.98 37.16 5.85
N ARG A 264 -8.36 38.44 5.92
CA ARG A 264 -9.78 38.86 5.93
C ARG A 264 -10.46 38.73 4.56
N SER A 265 -9.77 38.99 3.45
CA SER A 265 -10.38 38.87 2.11
C SER A 265 -10.54 37.40 1.67
N THR A 266 -9.59 36.53 2.01
CA THR A 266 -9.72 35.07 1.85
C THR A 266 -10.90 34.53 2.63
N TYR A 267 -11.04 34.96 3.89
CA TYR A 267 -12.20 34.66 4.73
C TYR A 267 -13.52 35.05 4.03
N TRP A 268 -13.65 36.26 3.49
CA TRP A 268 -14.86 36.68 2.76
C TRP A 268 -15.12 35.84 1.51
N LEU A 269 -14.10 35.48 0.74
CA LEU A 269 -14.25 34.62 -0.44
C LEU A 269 -14.61 33.17 -0.09
N THR A 270 -14.09 32.62 1.01
CA THR A 270 -14.48 31.28 1.47
C THR A 270 -15.92 31.28 2.02
N CYS A 271 -16.31 32.34 2.73
CA CYS A 271 -17.69 32.53 3.17
C CYS A 271 -18.65 32.74 1.99
N VAL A 272 -18.28 33.50 0.96
CA VAL A 272 -19.10 33.69 -0.25
C VAL A 272 -19.21 32.40 -1.06
N ALA A 273 -18.15 31.60 -1.16
CA ALA A 273 -18.21 30.28 -1.80
C ALA A 273 -19.10 29.30 -1.01
N ALA A 274 -19.01 29.31 0.33
CA ALA A 274 -19.88 28.54 1.21
C ALA A 274 -21.36 28.99 1.13
N LEU A 275 -21.61 30.30 1.03
CA LEU A 275 -22.95 30.88 0.86
C LEU A 275 -23.54 30.62 -0.53
N ALA A 276 -22.71 30.66 -1.58
CA ALA A 276 -23.14 30.37 -2.96
C ALA A 276 -23.45 28.88 -3.17
N THR A 277 -22.68 28.00 -2.53
CA THR A 277 -22.98 26.56 -2.50
C THR A 277 -24.23 26.27 -1.67
N LEU A 278 -24.40 26.94 -0.52
CA LEU A 278 -25.64 26.88 0.28
C LEU A 278 -26.86 27.37 -0.52
N SER A 279 -26.76 28.50 -1.24
CA SER A 279 -27.88 29.05 -2.01
C SER A 279 -28.23 28.22 -3.23
N ALA A 280 -27.24 27.64 -3.91
CA ALA A 280 -27.47 26.74 -5.05
C ALA A 280 -28.13 25.42 -4.61
N VAL A 281 -27.75 24.89 -3.44
CA VAL A 281 -28.40 23.72 -2.84
C VAL A 281 -29.84 24.01 -2.44
N CYS A 282 -30.11 25.20 -1.86
CA CYS A 282 -31.45 25.60 -1.45
C CYS A 282 -32.43 25.91 -2.62
N LEU A 283 -31.94 26.18 -3.84
CA LEU A 283 -32.78 26.70 -4.95
C LEU A 283 -33.07 25.73 -6.10
N HIS A 284 -32.51 24.52 -6.15
CA HIS A 284 -32.89 23.45 -7.10
C HIS A 284 -32.97 23.83 -8.61
N LEU A 285 -32.18 24.81 -9.10
CA LEU A 285 -32.19 25.25 -10.51
C LEU A 285 -31.06 24.58 -11.33
N GLY A 286 -31.40 23.75 -12.33
CA GLY A 286 -30.45 22.80 -12.94
C GLY A 286 -29.61 23.24 -14.17
N THR A 287 -30.02 24.24 -14.97
CA THR A 287 -29.31 24.56 -16.24
C THR A 287 -28.70 25.96 -16.30
N SER A 288 -29.26 26.94 -15.59
CA SER A 288 -28.70 28.31 -15.48
C SER A 288 -27.40 28.36 -14.65
N VAL A 289 -27.16 27.35 -13.82
CA VAL A 289 -25.95 27.22 -12.98
C VAL A 289 -24.70 26.99 -13.83
N GLY A 290 -24.78 26.18 -14.89
CA GLY A 290 -23.63 25.92 -15.78
C GLY A 290 -23.15 27.18 -16.49
N LEU A 291 -24.07 27.99 -17.02
CA LEU A 291 -23.76 29.23 -17.73
C LEU A 291 -23.29 30.35 -16.79
N ALA A 292 -23.84 30.43 -15.57
CA ALA A 292 -23.38 31.35 -14.54
C ALA A 292 -21.96 31.00 -14.07
N ILE A 293 -21.63 29.72 -13.88
CA ILE A 293 -20.26 29.31 -13.53
C ILE A 293 -19.32 29.52 -14.73
N LEU A 294 -19.78 29.31 -15.97
CA LEU A 294 -19.01 29.59 -17.18
C LEU A 294 -18.60 31.07 -17.26
N VAL A 295 -19.58 31.97 -17.18
CA VAL A 295 -19.37 33.42 -17.24
C VAL A 295 -18.52 33.89 -16.06
N SER A 296 -18.74 33.33 -14.86
CA SER A 296 -17.92 33.61 -13.67
C SER A 296 -16.48 33.15 -13.85
N SER A 297 -16.25 31.98 -14.45
CA SER A 297 -14.91 31.44 -14.69
C SER A 297 -14.16 32.24 -15.76
N VAL A 298 -14.81 32.64 -16.86
CA VAL A 298 -14.24 33.53 -17.88
C VAL A 298 -13.92 34.91 -17.29
N ALA A 299 -14.84 35.50 -16.52
CA ALA A 299 -14.62 36.79 -15.86
C ALA A 299 -13.47 36.74 -14.83
N LEU A 300 -13.39 35.68 -14.01
CA LEU A 300 -12.26 35.46 -13.09
C LEU A 300 -10.93 35.26 -13.84
N SER A 301 -10.96 34.62 -15.01
CA SER A 301 -9.76 34.40 -15.84
C SER A 301 -9.24 35.72 -16.43
N VAL A 302 -10.13 36.55 -16.96
CA VAL A 302 -9.81 37.90 -17.46
C VAL A 302 -9.29 38.77 -16.31
N TYR A 303 -9.95 38.73 -15.15
CA TYR A 303 -9.52 39.47 -13.95
C TYR A 303 -8.14 39.01 -13.43
N GLN A 304 -7.82 37.73 -13.52
CA GLN A 304 -6.48 37.22 -13.18
C GLN A 304 -5.39 37.70 -14.14
N VAL A 305 -5.66 37.73 -15.44
CA VAL A 305 -4.72 38.28 -16.44
C VAL A 305 -4.47 39.76 -16.15
N MET A 306 -5.52 40.51 -15.76
CA MET A 306 -5.39 41.92 -15.37
C MET A 306 -4.62 42.11 -14.04
N ILE A 307 -4.89 41.32 -13.00
CA ILE A 307 -4.17 41.40 -11.70
C ILE A 307 -2.68 41.07 -11.85
N ARG A 308 -2.34 40.09 -12.69
CA ARG A 308 -0.97 39.57 -12.78
C ARG A 308 0.00 40.55 -13.46
N ASN A 309 -0.51 41.47 -14.27
CA ASN A 309 0.28 42.59 -14.79
C ASN A 309 0.62 43.63 -13.71
N ASN A 310 0.09 43.51 -12.49
CA ASN A 310 0.36 44.43 -11.38
C ASN A 310 1.35 43.79 -10.39
N SER A 311 2.60 44.27 -10.36
CA SER A 311 3.74 43.64 -9.69
C SER A 311 3.74 43.74 -8.16
N SER A 312 2.84 44.51 -7.56
CA SER A 312 2.85 44.93 -6.14
C SER A 312 2.22 43.96 -5.13
N LEU A 313 1.62 42.85 -5.54
CA LEU A 313 0.88 41.95 -4.65
C LEU A 313 1.75 40.86 -3.99
N PRO A 314 1.56 40.53 -2.69
CA PRO A 314 2.24 39.43 -2.01
C PRO A 314 1.94 38.06 -2.63
N GLU A 315 2.95 37.19 -2.69
CA GLU A 315 2.91 35.85 -3.26
C GLU A 315 1.74 34.94 -2.78
N PRO A 316 1.35 34.91 -1.49
CA PRO A 316 0.22 34.08 -1.05
C PRO A 316 -1.12 34.47 -1.68
N LEU A 317 -1.37 35.75 -1.99
CA LEU A 317 -2.59 36.17 -2.68
C LEU A 317 -2.62 35.75 -4.15
N ARG A 318 -1.46 35.67 -4.80
CA ARG A 318 -1.35 35.12 -6.15
C ARG A 318 -1.62 33.61 -6.17
N ILE A 319 -1.31 32.91 -5.08
CA ILE A 319 -1.63 31.48 -4.89
C ILE A 319 -3.13 31.31 -4.65
N ILE A 320 -3.72 32.10 -3.75
CA ILE A 320 -5.15 32.11 -3.45
C ILE A 320 -5.97 32.43 -4.71
N SER A 321 -5.56 33.44 -5.48
CA SER A 321 -6.27 33.81 -6.71
C SER A 321 -6.32 32.66 -7.69
N GLY A 322 -5.29 31.79 -7.75
CA GLY A 322 -5.27 30.58 -8.59
C GLY A 322 -6.14 29.43 -8.08
N THR A 323 -6.33 29.32 -6.76
CA THR A 323 -7.14 28.24 -6.15
C THR A 323 -8.65 28.42 -6.34
N VAL A 324 -9.14 29.66 -6.41
CA VAL A 324 -10.58 29.96 -6.53
C VAL A 324 -11.17 29.53 -7.89
N PRO A 325 -10.57 29.85 -9.06
CA PRO A 325 -11.04 29.30 -10.33
C PRO A 325 -10.83 27.78 -10.44
N ALA A 326 -9.79 27.21 -9.81
CA ALA A 326 -9.64 25.75 -9.77
C ALA A 326 -10.77 25.07 -8.98
N MET A 327 -11.21 25.66 -7.87
CA MET A 327 -12.36 25.20 -7.09
C MET A 327 -13.69 25.42 -7.81
N LEU A 328 -13.88 26.56 -8.47
CA LEU A 328 -15.05 26.82 -9.30
C LEU A 328 -15.12 25.84 -10.48
N LEU A 329 -13.98 25.48 -11.07
CA LEU A 329 -13.86 24.49 -12.14
C LEU A 329 -14.16 23.07 -11.66
N LEU A 330 -13.75 22.72 -10.43
CA LEU A 330 -14.13 21.46 -9.79
C LEU A 330 -15.64 21.41 -9.48
N ALA A 331 -16.21 22.54 -9.07
CA ALA A 331 -17.65 22.67 -8.83
C ALA A 331 -18.46 22.58 -10.13
N THR A 332 -17.98 23.15 -11.25
CA THR A 332 -18.60 22.94 -12.56
C THR A 332 -18.52 21.51 -13.01
N LEU A 333 -17.37 20.84 -12.85
CA LEU A 333 -17.21 19.42 -13.20
C LEU A 333 -18.16 18.54 -12.38
N ALA A 334 -18.29 18.79 -11.07
CA ALA A 334 -19.21 18.06 -10.20
C ALA A 334 -20.69 18.29 -10.61
N HIS A 335 -21.05 19.51 -10.98
CA HIS A 335 -22.40 19.83 -11.44
C HIS A 335 -22.71 19.25 -12.83
N LEU A 336 -21.71 19.20 -13.72
CA LEU A 336 -21.83 18.60 -15.05
C LEU A 336 -22.05 17.07 -14.97
N VAL A 337 -21.38 16.40 -14.02
CA VAL A 337 -21.60 14.97 -13.75
C VAL A 337 -23.02 14.72 -13.22
N GLY A 338 -23.59 15.65 -12.44
CA GLY A 338 -24.99 15.59 -12.01
C GLY A 338 -26.00 15.74 -13.16
N LEU A 339 -25.68 16.54 -14.19
CA LEU A 339 -26.53 16.76 -15.36
C LEU A 339 -26.55 15.56 -16.34
N LEU A 340 -25.56 14.66 -16.29
CA LEU A 340 -25.51 13.45 -17.12
C LEU A 340 -26.63 12.44 -16.79
N ASN A 341 -27.33 12.60 -15.66
CA ASN A 341 -28.46 11.76 -15.26
C ASN A 341 -29.84 12.30 -15.68
N VAL A 342 -29.92 13.40 -16.44
CA VAL A 342 -31.20 13.90 -16.96
C VAL A 342 -31.53 13.20 -18.28
N SER A 343 -32.59 12.38 -18.24
CA SER A 343 -33.08 11.41 -19.23
C SER A 343 -32.97 11.74 -20.73
N GLU A 344 -32.35 10.79 -21.45
CA GLU A 344 -32.40 10.29 -22.84
C GLU A 344 -33.05 11.04 -24.03
N THR A 345 -33.79 12.14 -23.90
CA THR A 345 -34.54 12.67 -25.06
C THR A 345 -34.01 14.02 -25.56
N ARG A 346 -33.22 13.92 -26.63
CA ARG A 346 -32.78 14.98 -27.56
C ARG A 346 -31.70 15.95 -27.06
N ILE A 347 -30.42 15.58 -27.15
CA ILE A 347 -29.38 16.59 -26.97
C ILE A 347 -28.07 16.31 -27.73
N VAL A 348 -28.03 16.71 -29.01
CA VAL A 348 -26.77 16.84 -29.80
C VAL A 348 -25.96 18.07 -29.34
N LEU A 349 -26.65 19.10 -28.81
CA LEU A 349 -26.03 20.37 -28.43
C LEU A 349 -25.11 20.32 -27.17
N PRO A 350 -25.44 19.61 -26.08
CA PRO A 350 -24.58 19.50 -24.89
C PRO A 350 -23.37 18.62 -25.13
N VAL A 351 -23.49 17.61 -25.99
CA VAL A 351 -22.36 16.74 -26.35
C VAL A 351 -21.26 17.57 -27.02
N GLN A 352 -21.63 18.47 -27.93
CA GLN A 352 -20.69 19.38 -28.57
C GLN A 352 -20.15 20.42 -27.56
N LEU A 353 -20.99 21.00 -26.71
CA LEU A 353 -20.55 21.94 -25.66
C LEU A 353 -19.56 21.32 -24.66
N ASN A 354 -19.73 20.03 -24.32
CA ASN A 354 -18.87 19.31 -23.38
C ASN A 354 -17.46 19.01 -23.92
N VAL A 355 -17.28 18.96 -25.25
CA VAL A 355 -15.95 18.87 -25.88
C VAL A 355 -15.38 20.26 -26.14
N LEU A 356 -16.22 21.18 -26.61
CA LEU A 356 -15.80 22.51 -27.03
C LEU A 356 -15.32 23.35 -25.84
N LEU A 357 -15.98 23.25 -24.68
CA LEU A 357 -15.62 24.03 -23.50
C LEU A 357 -14.22 23.68 -22.95
N PRO A 358 -13.89 22.42 -22.62
CA PRO A 358 -12.54 22.04 -22.20
C PRO A 358 -11.49 22.36 -23.26
N LEU A 359 -11.82 22.24 -24.54
CA LEU A 359 -10.92 22.62 -25.63
C LEU A 359 -10.66 24.13 -25.67
N MET A 360 -11.68 24.97 -25.43
CA MET A 360 -11.51 26.42 -25.28
C MET A 360 -10.72 26.77 -24.02
N VAL A 361 -10.92 26.08 -22.89
CA VAL A 361 -10.10 26.24 -21.68
C VAL A 361 -8.65 25.87 -21.96
N SER A 362 -8.41 24.75 -22.67
CA SER A 362 -7.08 24.32 -23.10
C SER A 362 -6.41 25.37 -23.96
N LEU A 363 -7.12 25.92 -24.97
CA LEU A 363 -6.59 26.98 -25.83
C LEU A 363 -6.24 28.23 -25.01
N ASN A 364 -7.12 28.67 -24.10
CA ASN A 364 -6.86 29.86 -23.27
C ASN A 364 -5.67 29.67 -22.34
N PHE A 365 -5.59 28.56 -21.59
CA PHE A 365 -4.46 28.27 -20.73
C PHE A 365 -3.17 28.00 -21.54
N GLY A 366 -3.29 27.49 -22.77
CA GLY A 366 -2.17 27.28 -23.69
C GLY A 366 -1.58 28.60 -24.19
N LEU A 367 -2.45 29.58 -24.50
CA LEU A 367 -2.06 30.93 -24.84
C LEU A 367 -1.46 31.68 -23.64
N ILE A 368 -2.05 31.54 -22.44
CA ILE A 368 -1.47 32.11 -21.21
C ILE A 368 -0.13 31.46 -20.90
N TRP A 369 0.03 30.15 -21.13
CA TRP A 369 1.29 29.45 -20.95
C TRP A 369 2.36 29.94 -21.93
N SER A 370 1.99 30.13 -23.21
CA SER A 370 2.92 30.61 -24.24
C SER A 370 3.47 32.00 -23.94
N GLN A 371 2.73 32.82 -23.19
CA GLN A 371 3.15 34.16 -22.74
C GLN A 371 3.82 34.17 -21.37
N SER A 372 3.29 33.43 -20.39
CA SER A 372 3.68 33.55 -18.98
C SER A 372 4.78 32.59 -18.53
N HIS A 373 5.11 31.58 -19.35
CA HIS A 373 6.15 30.57 -19.05
C HIS A 373 6.04 30.01 -17.63
N THR A 374 4.81 29.66 -17.24
CA THR A 374 4.57 29.04 -15.94
C THR A 374 3.99 27.65 -16.11
N TYR A 375 4.73 26.67 -15.62
CA TYR A 375 4.43 25.24 -15.61
C TYR A 375 2.97 24.89 -15.22
N ARG A 376 2.35 25.66 -14.32
CA ARG A 376 0.95 25.47 -13.90
C ARG A 376 -0.05 25.59 -15.06
N HIS A 377 0.16 26.52 -15.98
CA HIS A 377 -0.76 26.74 -17.11
C HIS A 377 -0.61 25.63 -18.17
N ALA A 378 0.60 25.10 -18.35
CA ALA A 378 0.83 23.94 -19.21
C ALA A 378 0.10 22.69 -18.70
N ILE A 379 0.10 22.44 -17.38
CA ILE A 379 -0.67 21.33 -16.79
C ILE A 379 -2.18 21.51 -17.05
N ILE A 380 -2.72 22.71 -16.81
CA ILE A 380 -4.16 22.97 -17.00
C ILE A 380 -4.53 22.80 -18.48
N THR A 381 -3.69 23.26 -19.39
CA THR A 381 -3.84 23.08 -20.84
C THR A 381 -3.92 21.59 -21.19
N LEU A 382 -2.92 20.81 -20.79
CA LEU A 382 -2.84 19.39 -21.11
C LEU A 382 -3.97 18.58 -20.45
N GLY A 383 -4.37 18.92 -19.23
CA GLY A 383 -5.48 18.25 -18.53
C GLY A 383 -6.84 18.51 -19.16
N THR A 384 -7.10 19.74 -19.59
CA THR A 384 -8.36 20.09 -20.27
C THR A 384 -8.42 19.57 -21.71
N LEU A 385 -7.28 19.53 -22.41
CA LEU A 385 -7.14 18.85 -23.70
C LEU A 385 -7.43 17.35 -23.57
N TRP A 386 -6.85 16.71 -22.55
CA TRP A 386 -7.14 15.31 -22.25
C TRP A 386 -8.63 15.08 -22.01
N TYR A 387 -9.28 15.89 -21.18
CA TYR A 387 -10.71 15.74 -20.91
C TYR A 387 -11.57 15.86 -22.18
N ALA A 388 -11.26 16.81 -23.07
CA ALA A 388 -11.95 16.93 -24.36
C ALA A 388 -11.82 15.65 -25.21
N ILE A 389 -10.60 15.10 -25.31
CA ILE A 389 -10.32 13.87 -26.06
C ILE A 389 -10.98 12.66 -25.39
N ALA A 390 -10.91 12.57 -24.06
CA ALA A 390 -11.51 11.49 -23.28
C ALA A 390 -13.04 11.44 -23.43
N TYR A 391 -13.69 12.61 -23.44
CA TYR A 391 -15.12 12.72 -23.67
C TYR A 391 -15.48 12.35 -25.12
N GLN A 392 -14.67 12.76 -26.11
CA GLN A 392 -14.88 12.36 -27.50
C GLN A 392 -14.73 10.85 -27.71
N LEU A 393 -13.74 10.22 -27.08
CA LEU A 393 -13.54 8.76 -27.13
C LEU A 393 -14.71 8.01 -26.49
N TYR A 394 -15.24 8.53 -25.38
CA TYR A 394 -16.43 7.98 -24.74
C TYR A 394 -17.65 8.01 -25.67
N GLN A 395 -17.82 9.08 -26.46
CA GLN A 395 -18.91 9.20 -27.45
C GLN A 395 -18.75 8.23 -28.63
N TRP A 396 -17.54 7.79 -28.95
CA TRP A 396 -17.28 6.78 -29.98
C TRP A 396 -17.45 5.35 -29.48
N GLU A 397 -17.99 5.16 -28.28
CA GLU A 397 -18.15 3.84 -27.63
C GLU A 397 -16.81 3.08 -27.49
N LEU A 398 -15.69 3.78 -27.63
CA LEU A 398 -14.39 3.22 -27.30
C LEU A 398 -14.36 3.02 -25.79
N THR A 399 -14.01 1.80 -25.39
CA THR A 399 -14.09 1.30 -24.01
C THR A 399 -13.60 2.34 -22.99
N GLY A 400 -14.26 2.42 -21.82
CA GLY A 400 -13.99 3.46 -20.81
C GLY A 400 -12.52 3.61 -20.39
N ASN A 401 -11.69 2.60 -20.66
CA ASN A 401 -10.25 2.61 -20.36
C ASN A 401 -9.41 3.37 -21.41
N ALA A 402 -9.95 3.67 -22.60
CA ALA A 402 -9.25 4.41 -23.66
C ALA A 402 -8.83 5.82 -23.23
N GLN A 403 -9.57 6.42 -22.29
CA GLN A 403 -9.26 7.73 -21.71
C GLN A 403 -7.88 7.77 -21.04
N LEU A 404 -7.48 6.68 -20.39
CA LEU A 404 -6.18 6.57 -19.73
C LEU A 404 -5.04 6.50 -20.75
N ILE A 405 -5.22 5.72 -21.83
CA ILE A 405 -4.24 5.65 -22.92
C ILE A 405 -4.12 7.02 -23.58
N ALA A 406 -5.23 7.72 -23.82
CA ALA A 406 -5.22 9.06 -24.41
C ALA A 406 -4.40 10.06 -23.57
N ALA A 407 -4.59 10.11 -22.25
CA ALA A 407 -3.79 10.97 -21.37
C ALA A 407 -2.28 10.65 -21.46
N SER A 408 -1.94 9.36 -21.40
CA SER A 408 -0.54 8.92 -21.51
C SER A 408 0.06 9.27 -22.86
N SER A 409 -0.68 9.07 -23.95
CA SER A 409 -0.24 9.42 -25.31
C SER A 409 -0.04 10.92 -25.48
N ILE A 410 -0.94 11.76 -24.98
CA ILE A 410 -0.79 13.23 -25.02
C ILE A 410 0.45 13.66 -24.21
N GLY A 411 0.66 13.07 -23.02
CA GLY A 411 1.86 13.29 -22.22
C GLY A 411 3.13 12.90 -22.97
N LEU A 412 3.16 11.73 -23.61
CA LEU A 412 4.34 11.29 -24.38
C LEU A 412 4.60 12.19 -25.59
N ILE A 413 3.56 12.53 -26.36
CA ILE A 413 3.63 13.43 -27.51
C ILE A 413 4.16 14.79 -27.08
N GLY A 414 3.70 15.34 -25.95
CA GLY A 414 4.18 16.61 -25.43
C GLY A 414 5.67 16.58 -25.05
N ILE A 415 6.16 15.47 -24.48
CA ILE A 415 7.61 15.27 -24.23
C ILE A 415 8.38 15.23 -25.56
N ILE A 416 7.87 14.53 -26.57
CA ILE A 416 8.48 14.45 -27.91
C ILE A 416 8.53 15.84 -28.57
N ILE A 417 7.42 16.59 -28.54
CA ILE A 417 7.34 17.94 -29.11
C ILE A 417 8.31 18.88 -28.40
N ALA A 418 8.39 18.82 -27.07
CA ALA A 418 9.35 19.61 -26.30
C ALA A 418 10.79 19.30 -26.74
N ASN A 419 11.13 18.04 -26.96
CA ASN A 419 12.47 17.64 -27.38
C ASN A 419 12.79 17.97 -28.85
N LEU A 420 11.79 18.06 -29.74
CA LEU A 420 11.99 18.27 -31.18
C LEU A 420 11.88 19.75 -31.64
N PHE A 421 10.95 20.54 -31.11
CA PHE A 421 10.52 21.80 -31.75
C PHE A 421 10.84 23.08 -30.98
N THR A 422 11.20 23.00 -29.70
CA THR A 422 11.46 24.22 -28.90
C THR A 422 12.92 24.62 -28.90
N THR A 423 13.24 25.75 -29.54
CA THR A 423 14.59 26.36 -29.56
C THR A 423 15.02 26.94 -28.22
N SER A 424 14.07 27.32 -27.35
CA SER A 424 14.34 27.80 -26.01
C SER A 424 14.38 26.65 -25.00
N ARG A 425 15.56 26.41 -24.41
CA ARG A 425 15.80 25.38 -23.38
C ARG A 425 14.83 25.47 -22.20
N GLN A 426 14.39 26.67 -21.82
CA GLN A 426 13.42 26.85 -20.75
C GLN A 426 12.01 26.38 -21.13
N LYS A 427 11.57 26.68 -22.36
CA LYS A 427 10.27 26.21 -22.88
C LYS A 427 10.22 24.69 -23.04
N VAL A 428 11.34 24.09 -23.48
CA VAL A 428 11.52 22.63 -23.54
C VAL A 428 11.28 22.01 -22.16
N LEU A 429 11.94 22.54 -21.12
CA LEU A 429 11.86 21.99 -19.77
C LEU A 429 10.44 22.10 -19.19
N GLU A 430 9.76 23.23 -19.35
CA GLU A 430 8.42 23.42 -18.81
C GLU A 430 7.35 22.56 -19.47
N LEU A 431 7.38 22.45 -20.82
CA LEU A 431 6.47 21.57 -21.55
C LEU A 431 6.76 20.10 -21.21
N SER A 432 8.03 19.70 -21.23
CA SER A 432 8.45 18.34 -20.88
C SER A 432 8.00 17.96 -19.47
N ASP A 433 8.14 18.87 -18.50
CA ASP A 433 7.70 18.65 -17.12
C ASP A 433 6.17 18.51 -17.03
N ALA A 434 5.41 19.39 -17.69
CA ALA A 434 3.95 19.35 -17.64
C ALA A 434 3.40 18.08 -18.31
N SER A 435 4.00 17.69 -19.42
CA SER A 435 3.71 16.46 -20.15
C SER A 435 4.09 15.20 -19.36
N ALA A 436 5.25 15.19 -18.69
CA ALA A 436 5.64 14.12 -17.77
C ALA A 436 4.70 14.02 -16.57
N THR A 437 4.15 15.14 -16.11
CA THR A 437 3.17 15.19 -15.01
C THR A 437 1.84 14.56 -15.42
N LEU A 438 1.34 14.87 -16.62
CA LEU A 438 0.14 14.23 -17.17
C LEU A 438 0.35 12.72 -17.36
N LEU A 439 1.50 12.32 -17.91
CA LEU A 439 1.87 10.91 -18.07
C LEU A 439 1.91 10.19 -16.70
N THR A 440 2.45 10.85 -15.68
CA THR A 440 2.49 10.33 -14.30
C THR A 440 1.07 10.18 -13.73
N PHE A 441 0.21 11.20 -13.85
CA PHE A 441 -1.17 11.10 -13.36
C PHE A 441 -1.97 10.03 -14.06
N SER A 442 -1.82 9.89 -15.38
CA SER A 442 -2.45 8.84 -16.16
C SER A 442 -1.99 7.45 -15.71
N GLY A 443 -0.69 7.26 -15.50
CA GLY A 443 -0.18 5.98 -15.03
C GLY A 443 -0.62 5.64 -13.61
N VAL A 444 -0.67 6.62 -12.70
CA VAL A 444 -1.22 6.45 -11.35
C VAL A 444 -2.71 6.13 -11.38
N ALA A 445 -3.48 6.81 -12.23
CA ALA A 445 -4.91 6.52 -12.42
C ALA A 445 -5.13 5.10 -12.97
N GLY A 446 -4.25 4.63 -13.87
CA GLY A 446 -4.23 3.25 -14.33
C GLY A 446 -4.04 2.25 -13.19
N LEU A 447 -3.04 2.48 -12.33
CA LEU A 447 -2.80 1.64 -11.15
C LEU A 447 -4.02 1.60 -10.22
N LEU A 448 -4.66 2.75 -9.95
CA LEU A 448 -5.84 2.84 -9.10
C LEU A 448 -7.05 2.13 -9.72
N LEU A 449 -7.25 2.27 -11.03
CA LEU A 449 -8.30 1.55 -11.75
C LEU A 449 -8.07 0.05 -11.70
N SER A 450 -6.84 -0.41 -11.90
CA SER A 450 -6.48 -1.83 -11.77
C SER A 450 -6.74 -2.36 -10.38
N ALA A 451 -6.36 -1.61 -9.33
CA ALA A 451 -6.62 -2.01 -7.95
C ALA A 451 -8.13 -2.11 -7.66
N ASN A 452 -8.93 -1.15 -8.15
CA ASN A 452 -10.38 -1.18 -8.02
C ASN A 452 -10.99 -2.40 -8.73
N ARG A 453 -10.62 -2.64 -10.00
CA ARG A 453 -11.14 -3.78 -10.77
C ARG A 453 -10.70 -5.13 -10.22
N LEU A 454 -9.47 -5.22 -9.72
CA LEU A 454 -8.96 -6.39 -9.03
C LEU A 454 -9.77 -6.70 -7.78
N ALA A 455 -10.06 -5.68 -6.96
CA ALA A 455 -10.82 -5.84 -5.73
C ALA A 455 -12.30 -6.17 -5.99
N GLY A 456 -12.89 -5.63 -7.06
CA GLY A 456 -14.26 -5.94 -7.48
C GLY A 456 -14.42 -7.20 -8.34
N GLY A 457 -13.34 -7.96 -8.61
CA GLY A 457 -13.38 -9.14 -9.48
C GLY A 457 -13.68 -8.87 -10.97
N GLY A 458 -13.74 -7.60 -11.37
CA GLY A 458 -14.08 -7.17 -12.73
C GLY A 458 -12.85 -7.02 -13.64
N VAL A 459 -11.88 -7.94 -13.54
CA VAL A 459 -10.66 -7.87 -14.34
C VAL A 459 -10.92 -8.42 -15.74
N THR A 460 -10.73 -7.57 -16.76
CA THR A 460 -10.88 -7.93 -18.18
C THR A 460 -9.53 -7.97 -18.89
N SER A 461 -9.43 -8.71 -19.99
CA SER A 461 -8.22 -8.75 -20.83
C SER A 461 -7.88 -7.38 -21.41
N GLU A 462 -8.89 -6.55 -21.68
CA GLU A 462 -8.71 -5.16 -22.13
C GLU A 462 -7.96 -4.31 -21.11
N LEU A 463 -8.24 -4.48 -19.82
CA LEU A 463 -7.56 -3.75 -18.75
C LEU A 463 -6.06 -4.12 -18.71
N ILE A 464 -5.74 -5.40 -18.91
CA ILE A 464 -4.34 -5.87 -19.04
C ILE A 464 -3.67 -5.16 -20.22
N GLY A 465 -4.35 -5.08 -21.37
CA GLY A 465 -3.85 -4.35 -22.54
C GLY A 465 -3.60 -2.87 -22.27
N VAL A 466 -4.51 -2.20 -21.54
CA VAL A 466 -4.39 -0.78 -21.17
C VAL A 466 -3.18 -0.54 -20.27
N ILE A 467 -3.02 -1.32 -19.20
CA ILE A 467 -1.87 -1.16 -18.28
C ILE A 467 -0.57 -1.56 -18.95
N GLY A 468 -0.58 -2.60 -19.80
CA GLY A 468 0.56 -2.96 -20.63
C GLY A 468 0.99 -1.81 -21.54
N MET A 469 0.04 -1.16 -22.23
CA MET A 469 0.33 0.00 -23.07
C MET A 469 0.83 1.19 -22.25
N GLN A 470 0.22 1.48 -21.10
CA GLN A 470 0.70 2.54 -20.21
C GLN A 470 2.11 2.28 -19.69
N THR A 471 2.46 1.01 -19.42
CA THR A 471 3.80 0.59 -19.01
C THR A 471 4.83 0.96 -20.08
N ILE A 472 4.52 0.68 -21.36
CA ILE A 472 5.35 1.03 -22.51
C ILE A 472 5.47 2.56 -22.63
N LEU A 473 4.34 3.29 -22.57
CA LEU A 473 4.32 4.75 -22.67
C LEU A 473 5.12 5.42 -21.55
N CYS A 474 4.99 4.95 -20.31
CA CYS A 474 5.78 5.43 -19.16
C CYS A 474 7.26 5.05 -19.29
N GLY A 475 7.56 3.84 -19.77
CA GLY A 475 8.92 3.37 -20.04
C GLY A 475 9.64 4.26 -21.06
N VAL A 476 9.02 4.49 -22.23
CA VAL A 476 9.54 5.39 -23.28
C VAL A 476 9.62 6.83 -22.77
N GLY A 477 8.57 7.32 -22.09
CA GLY A 477 8.56 8.64 -21.47
C GLY A 477 9.70 8.84 -20.48
N SER A 478 10.07 7.81 -19.72
CA SER A 478 11.20 7.86 -18.77
C SER A 478 12.56 7.97 -19.46
N MET A 479 12.69 7.45 -20.69
CA MET A 479 13.91 7.58 -21.50
C MET A 479 14.02 9.00 -22.09
N LEU A 480 12.88 9.58 -22.49
CA LEU A 480 12.80 10.87 -23.19
C LEU A 480 12.66 12.10 -22.28
N ALA A 481 12.22 11.97 -21.03
CA ALA A 481 11.99 13.10 -20.13
C ALA A 481 13.27 13.91 -19.88
N SER A 482 13.20 15.24 -19.87
CA SER A 482 14.41 16.08 -19.77
C SER A 482 15.03 16.11 -18.37
N ARG A 483 14.20 16.12 -17.30
CA ARG A 483 14.70 16.21 -15.91
C ARG A 483 14.88 14.84 -15.26
N HIS A 484 15.97 14.69 -14.49
CA HIS A 484 16.30 13.46 -13.78
C HIS A 484 15.18 12.99 -12.82
N ALA A 485 14.51 13.93 -12.12
CA ALA A 485 13.41 13.61 -11.21
C ALA A 485 12.27 12.87 -11.92
N PHE A 486 11.81 13.36 -13.07
CA PHE A 486 10.74 12.72 -13.84
C PHE A 486 11.18 11.40 -14.50
N LYS A 487 12.44 11.30 -14.95
CA LYS A 487 12.99 10.01 -15.42
C LYS A 487 12.86 8.94 -14.33
N HIS A 488 13.24 9.27 -13.10
CA HIS A 488 13.15 8.35 -11.97
C HIS A 488 11.68 8.03 -11.63
N SER A 489 10.82 9.04 -11.50
CA SER A 489 9.40 8.84 -11.18
C SER A 489 8.68 7.97 -12.22
N LEU A 490 8.91 8.20 -13.52
CA LEU A 490 8.30 7.41 -14.59
C LEU A 490 8.86 5.97 -14.67
N LYS A 491 10.15 5.76 -14.35
CA LYS A 491 10.72 4.41 -14.20
C LYS A 491 10.05 3.65 -13.06
N VAL A 492 9.93 4.28 -11.90
CA VAL A 492 9.24 3.70 -10.73
C VAL A 492 7.79 3.40 -11.05
N LEU A 493 7.09 4.31 -11.74
CA LEU A 493 5.70 4.11 -12.15
C LEU A 493 5.54 2.96 -13.14
N SER A 494 6.40 2.90 -14.17
CA SER A 494 6.43 1.80 -15.14
C SER A 494 6.70 0.46 -14.44
N PHE A 495 7.60 0.41 -13.46
CA PHE A 495 7.83 -0.78 -12.64
C PHE A 495 6.57 -1.22 -11.87
N PHE A 496 5.85 -0.29 -11.22
CA PHE A 496 4.59 -0.62 -10.55
C PHE A 496 3.49 -1.07 -11.54
N GLN A 497 3.49 -0.55 -12.77
CA GLN A 497 2.56 -0.98 -13.81
C GLN A 497 2.88 -2.38 -14.34
N VAL A 498 4.16 -2.74 -14.48
CA VAL A 498 4.57 -4.14 -14.75
C VAL A 498 4.04 -5.05 -13.65
N LEU A 499 4.29 -4.70 -12.37
CA LEU A 499 3.83 -5.49 -11.23
C LEU A 499 2.31 -5.65 -11.23
N THR A 500 1.59 -4.57 -11.50
CA THR A 500 0.12 -4.57 -11.58
C THR A 500 -0.37 -5.42 -12.75
N THR A 501 0.27 -5.35 -13.91
CA THR A 501 -0.04 -6.20 -15.07
C THR A 501 0.10 -7.67 -14.72
N VAL A 502 1.17 -8.06 -14.01
CA VAL A 502 1.36 -9.43 -13.51
C VAL A 502 0.23 -9.84 -12.57
N VAL A 503 -0.17 -8.97 -11.65
CA VAL A 503 -1.29 -9.25 -10.73
C VAL A 503 -2.62 -9.37 -11.49
N LEU A 504 -2.88 -8.56 -12.51
CA LEU A 504 -4.08 -8.66 -13.33
C LEU A 504 -4.11 -9.94 -14.17
N ILE A 505 -2.98 -10.34 -14.77
CA ILE A 505 -2.84 -11.62 -15.47
C ILE A 505 -3.10 -12.77 -14.49
N ALA A 506 -2.52 -12.68 -13.28
CA ALA A 506 -2.77 -13.64 -12.22
C ALA A 506 -4.25 -13.70 -11.86
N ALA A 507 -4.95 -12.56 -11.80
CA ALA A 507 -6.37 -12.51 -11.45
C ALA A 507 -7.29 -13.22 -12.46
N ILE A 508 -7.03 -13.08 -13.77
CA ILE A 508 -7.80 -13.76 -14.83
C ILE A 508 -7.39 -15.24 -14.95
N SER A 509 -6.17 -15.59 -14.53
CA SER A 509 -5.67 -16.96 -14.61
C SER A 509 -6.55 -17.94 -13.83
N THR A 510 -6.90 -19.07 -14.43
CA THR A 510 -7.63 -20.15 -13.75
C THR A 510 -6.76 -20.94 -12.75
N LEU A 511 -5.47 -20.59 -12.62
CA LEU A 511 -4.54 -21.21 -11.70
C LEU A 511 -4.85 -20.88 -10.24
N THR A 512 -4.52 -21.79 -9.33
CA THR A 512 -4.62 -21.55 -7.89
C THR A 512 -3.56 -20.56 -7.41
N ILE A 513 -3.76 -19.92 -6.24
CA ILE A 513 -2.82 -18.94 -5.69
C ILE A 513 -1.38 -19.50 -5.57
N PRO A 514 -1.16 -20.73 -5.04
CA PRO A 514 0.19 -21.29 -4.98
C PRO A 514 0.82 -21.47 -6.36
N GLN A 515 0.05 -21.93 -7.36
CA GLN A 515 0.54 -22.11 -8.74
C GLN A 515 0.89 -20.77 -9.40
N ARG A 516 0.08 -19.73 -9.17
CA ARG A 516 0.37 -18.37 -9.65
C ARG A 516 1.67 -17.84 -9.04
N PHE A 517 1.85 -18.02 -7.74
CA PHE A 517 3.08 -17.63 -7.04
C PHE A 517 4.28 -18.41 -7.57
N GLU A 518 4.15 -19.72 -7.75
CA GLU A 518 5.19 -20.60 -8.27
C GLU A 518 5.67 -20.17 -9.67
N ILE A 519 4.75 -19.99 -10.62
CA ILE A 519 5.09 -19.57 -11.98
C ILE A 519 5.68 -18.15 -11.97
N GLY A 520 5.06 -17.23 -11.24
CA GLY A 520 5.51 -15.84 -11.17
C GLY A 520 6.90 -15.69 -10.58
N THR A 521 7.19 -16.37 -9.47
CA THR A 521 8.51 -16.35 -8.83
C THR A 521 9.58 -17.04 -9.68
N THR A 522 9.22 -18.15 -10.32
CA THR A 522 10.11 -18.86 -11.25
C THR A 522 10.50 -17.98 -12.44
N LEU A 523 9.51 -17.36 -13.10
CA LEU A 523 9.74 -16.48 -14.24
C LEU A 523 10.58 -15.25 -13.85
N PHE A 524 10.27 -14.66 -12.70
CA PHE A 524 11.06 -13.53 -12.17
C PHE A 524 12.50 -13.96 -11.88
N GLY A 525 12.71 -15.14 -11.29
CA GLY A 525 14.03 -15.71 -11.07
C GLY A 525 14.81 -15.90 -12.38
N LEU A 526 14.16 -16.44 -13.43
CA LEU A 526 14.78 -16.61 -14.75
C LEU A 526 15.16 -15.27 -15.39
N LEU A 527 14.31 -14.24 -15.30
CA LEU A 527 14.63 -12.90 -15.79
C LEU A 527 15.82 -12.28 -15.04
N MET A 528 15.88 -12.47 -13.71
CA MET A 528 17.02 -12.02 -12.91
C MET A 528 18.31 -12.74 -13.30
N VAL A 529 18.26 -14.05 -13.56
CA VAL A 529 19.43 -14.80 -14.07
C VAL A 529 19.85 -14.26 -15.43
N GLY A 530 18.92 -14.05 -16.36
CA GLY A 530 19.21 -13.50 -17.68
C GLY A 530 19.85 -12.11 -17.62
N TYR A 531 19.29 -11.21 -16.80
CA TYR A 531 19.85 -9.87 -16.60
C TYR A 531 21.18 -9.90 -15.86
N GLY A 532 21.34 -10.81 -14.90
CA GLY A 532 22.61 -11.08 -14.21
C GLY A 532 23.69 -11.56 -15.17
N LEU A 533 23.37 -12.49 -16.08
CA LEU A 533 24.30 -12.97 -17.12
C LEU A 533 24.67 -11.87 -18.11
N TYR A 534 23.71 -11.01 -18.47
CA TYR A 534 23.98 -9.85 -19.30
C TYR A 534 24.88 -8.83 -18.61
N GLY A 535 24.62 -8.53 -17.33
CA GLY A 535 25.46 -7.67 -16.51
C GLY A 535 26.88 -8.21 -16.37
N TRP A 536 27.00 -9.51 -16.08
CA TRP A 536 28.27 -10.24 -16.01
C TRP A 536 29.05 -10.15 -17.33
N SER A 537 28.37 -10.27 -18.48
CA SER A 537 29.03 -10.16 -19.79
C SER A 537 29.61 -8.77 -20.11
N ARG A 538 29.14 -7.72 -19.43
CA ARG A 538 29.57 -6.33 -19.63
C ARG A 538 30.60 -5.87 -18.60
N GLU A 539 30.95 -6.74 -17.68
CA GLU A 539 31.75 -6.41 -16.53
C GLU A 539 33.22 -6.55 -16.89
N GLU A 540 33.86 -5.42 -17.24
CA GLU A 540 35.18 -5.49 -17.84
C GLU A 540 36.29 -5.79 -16.83
N GLN A 541 36.21 -5.35 -15.56
CA GLN A 541 37.28 -5.62 -14.56
C GLN A 541 36.86 -5.59 -13.07
N GLU A 542 35.75 -4.95 -12.69
CA GLU A 542 35.34 -4.84 -11.28
C GLU A 542 34.05 -5.61 -10.99
N ASP A 543 34.08 -6.43 -9.95
CA ASP A 543 32.92 -7.17 -9.45
C ASP A 543 31.86 -6.23 -8.83
N GLN A 544 30.83 -5.95 -9.62
CA GLN A 544 29.57 -5.35 -9.23
C GLN A 544 28.75 -6.34 -8.39
N SER A 545 28.55 -5.96 -7.13
CA SER A 545 27.72 -6.69 -6.16
C SER A 545 26.28 -6.94 -6.65
N GLY A 546 25.74 -6.02 -7.46
CA GLY A 546 24.41 -6.14 -8.05
C GLY A 546 24.26 -7.36 -8.97
N VAL A 547 25.27 -7.64 -9.81
CA VAL A 547 25.27 -8.79 -10.72
C VAL A 547 25.28 -10.10 -9.93
N SER A 548 26.12 -10.20 -8.89
CA SER A 548 26.17 -11.37 -8.03
C SER A 548 24.85 -11.59 -7.28
N LEU A 549 24.21 -10.52 -6.78
CA LEU A 549 22.91 -10.60 -6.14
C LEU A 549 21.83 -11.09 -7.11
N LEU A 550 21.82 -10.57 -8.34
CA LEU A 550 20.88 -10.97 -9.40
C LEU A 550 21.02 -12.46 -9.74
N LEU A 551 22.25 -12.94 -9.91
CA LEU A 551 22.53 -14.34 -10.20
C LEU A 551 22.18 -15.26 -9.03
N ASN A 552 22.52 -14.87 -7.79
CA ASN A 552 22.23 -15.65 -6.59
C ASN A 552 20.73 -15.75 -6.33
N LEU A 553 20.04 -14.60 -6.25
CA LEU A 553 18.61 -14.57 -5.96
C LEU A 553 17.81 -15.14 -7.13
N GLY A 554 18.22 -14.84 -8.38
CA GLY A 554 17.56 -15.33 -9.58
C GLY A 554 17.64 -16.86 -9.72
N SER A 555 18.80 -17.45 -9.46
CA SER A 555 18.96 -18.92 -9.51
C SER A 555 18.20 -19.62 -8.39
N LEU A 556 18.10 -19.03 -7.20
CA LEU A 556 17.29 -19.56 -6.11
C LEU A 556 15.78 -19.48 -6.45
N LEU A 557 15.31 -18.32 -6.93
CA LEU A 557 13.90 -18.08 -7.24
C LEU A 557 13.42 -18.86 -8.47
N SER A 558 14.31 -19.22 -9.41
CA SER A 558 13.93 -20.07 -10.55
C SER A 558 13.80 -21.55 -10.16
N VAL A 559 14.52 -22.02 -9.15
CA VAL A 559 14.55 -23.44 -8.76
C VAL A 559 13.63 -23.75 -7.59
N ALA A 560 13.67 -22.94 -6.53
CA ALA A 560 13.01 -23.27 -5.27
C ALA A 560 11.49 -23.43 -5.39
N PRO A 561 10.74 -22.53 -6.07
CA PRO A 561 9.29 -22.66 -6.18
C PRO A 561 8.88 -23.94 -6.90
N LEU A 562 9.50 -24.24 -8.06
CA LEU A 562 9.25 -25.46 -8.83
C LEU A 562 9.62 -26.73 -8.06
N THR A 563 10.71 -26.69 -7.29
CA THR A 563 11.14 -27.84 -6.48
C THR A 563 10.17 -28.09 -5.33
N ILE A 564 9.67 -27.03 -4.69
CA ILE A 564 8.63 -27.14 -3.66
C ILE A 564 7.32 -27.64 -4.28
N GLY A 565 6.91 -27.08 -5.42
CA GLY A 565 5.73 -27.51 -6.17
C GLY A 565 5.78 -29.00 -6.52
N LEU A 566 6.93 -29.47 -7.03
CA LEU A 566 7.20 -30.89 -7.26
C LEU A 566 7.05 -31.72 -5.98
N LEU A 567 7.70 -31.34 -4.87
CA LEU A 567 7.61 -32.09 -3.62
C LEU A 567 6.18 -32.14 -3.05
N VAL A 568 5.44 -31.04 -3.14
CA VAL A 568 4.03 -30.98 -2.74
C VAL A 568 3.22 -31.92 -3.62
N GLU A 569 3.41 -31.88 -4.94
CA GLU A 569 2.72 -32.77 -5.88
C GLU A 569 3.00 -34.25 -5.56
N ARG A 570 4.26 -34.61 -5.29
CA ARG A 570 4.67 -35.97 -4.92
C ARG A 570 4.04 -36.45 -3.61
N THR A 571 3.92 -35.57 -2.61
CA THR A 571 3.46 -35.93 -1.27
C THR A 571 1.94 -35.94 -1.13
N THR A 572 1.24 -35.05 -1.85
CA THR A 572 -0.21 -34.89 -1.74
C THR A 572 -0.99 -35.71 -2.77
N GLY A 573 -0.33 -36.15 -3.86
CA GLY A 573 -0.99 -36.89 -4.93
C GLY A 573 -2.01 -36.05 -5.73
N PHE A 574 -1.93 -34.72 -5.67
CA PHE A 574 -2.77 -33.82 -6.48
C PHE A 574 -2.42 -33.94 -7.97
N GLY A 575 -3.00 -34.93 -8.64
CA GLY A 575 -3.03 -35.03 -10.10
C GLY A 575 -4.29 -34.37 -10.65
N SER A 576 -4.15 -33.46 -11.62
CA SER A 576 -5.03 -33.34 -12.82
C SER A 576 -4.86 -32.03 -13.62
N GLN A 577 -3.68 -31.42 -13.69
CA GLN A 577 -3.41 -30.46 -14.79
C GLN A 577 -2.14 -30.86 -15.53
N SER A 578 -2.32 -31.30 -16.77
CA SER A 578 -1.24 -31.85 -17.62
C SER A 578 -0.07 -30.89 -17.78
N ILE A 579 -0.34 -29.58 -17.86
CA ILE A 579 0.68 -28.55 -18.08
C ILE A 579 1.57 -28.37 -16.86
N LEU A 580 1.00 -28.26 -15.66
CA LEU A 580 1.76 -28.10 -14.42
C LEU A 580 2.60 -29.34 -14.11
N HIS A 581 2.03 -30.52 -14.33
CA HIS A 581 2.77 -31.78 -14.21
C HIS A 581 3.98 -31.81 -15.15
N MET A 582 3.80 -31.40 -16.41
CA MET A 582 4.93 -31.28 -17.34
C MET A 582 5.95 -30.23 -16.89
N MET A 583 5.50 -29.11 -16.33
CA MET A 583 6.38 -28.05 -15.83
C MET A 583 7.23 -28.52 -14.64
N HIS A 584 6.66 -29.22 -13.66
CA HIS A 584 7.43 -29.73 -12.51
C HIS A 584 8.39 -30.87 -12.87
N ASN A 585 8.04 -31.69 -13.86
CA ASN A 585 8.89 -32.83 -14.26
C ASN A 585 9.96 -32.43 -15.29
N PHE A 586 9.55 -31.81 -16.40
CA PHE A 586 10.43 -31.46 -17.50
C PHE A 586 10.93 -30.02 -17.40
N GLY A 587 10.06 -29.07 -17.08
CA GLY A 587 10.42 -27.66 -16.96
C GLY A 587 11.50 -27.43 -15.89
N LEU A 588 11.30 -28.01 -14.70
CA LEU A 588 12.30 -27.99 -13.62
C LEU A 588 13.61 -28.64 -14.07
N LEU A 589 13.57 -29.82 -14.68
CA LEU A 589 14.79 -30.50 -15.15
C LEU A 589 15.59 -29.65 -16.15
N ILE A 590 14.90 -29.01 -17.10
CA ILE A 590 15.52 -28.10 -18.08
C ILE A 590 16.17 -26.91 -17.37
N ILE A 591 15.48 -26.29 -16.41
CA ILE A 591 16.01 -25.15 -15.64
C ILE A 591 17.23 -25.59 -14.83
N LEU A 592 17.19 -26.73 -14.15
CA LEU A 592 18.30 -27.26 -13.36
C LEU A 592 19.54 -27.54 -14.23
N LEU A 593 19.35 -28.22 -15.36
CA LEU A 593 20.44 -28.49 -16.31
C LEU A 593 20.96 -27.19 -16.93
N GLY A 594 20.09 -26.23 -17.23
CA GLY A 594 20.46 -24.91 -17.72
C GLY A 594 21.30 -24.11 -16.73
N LEU A 595 20.95 -24.16 -15.43
CA LEU A 595 21.72 -23.50 -14.37
C LEU A 595 23.07 -24.19 -14.12
N ILE A 596 23.11 -25.53 -14.11
CA ILE A 596 24.38 -26.28 -14.00
C ILE A 596 25.27 -25.98 -15.20
N GLY A 597 24.75 -26.11 -16.43
CA GLY A 597 25.49 -25.88 -17.66
C GLY A 597 25.96 -24.44 -17.79
N GLY A 598 25.05 -23.48 -17.61
CA GLY A 598 25.37 -22.05 -17.65
C GLY A 598 26.38 -21.66 -16.57
N GLY A 599 26.22 -22.16 -15.34
CA GLY A 599 27.16 -21.87 -14.26
C GLY A 599 28.53 -22.53 -14.45
N LEU A 600 28.62 -23.73 -15.04
CA LEU A 600 29.90 -24.37 -15.36
C LEU A 600 30.62 -23.63 -16.50
N LEU A 601 29.90 -23.24 -17.56
CA LEU A 601 30.45 -22.53 -18.72
C LEU A 601 30.92 -21.11 -18.35
N CYS A 602 30.10 -20.38 -17.60
CA CYS A 602 30.40 -19.01 -17.17
C CYS A 602 31.24 -18.96 -15.89
N LYS A 603 31.56 -20.11 -15.27
CA LYS A 603 32.19 -20.20 -13.94
C LYS A 603 31.47 -19.34 -12.89
N ILE A 604 30.16 -19.56 -12.77
CA ILE A 604 29.27 -18.92 -11.78
C ILE A 604 28.83 -19.98 -10.75
N ARG A 605 29.26 -19.79 -9.51
CA ARG A 605 29.04 -20.64 -8.34
C ARG A 605 27.56 -20.78 -7.98
N SER A 606 26.81 -19.69 -7.99
CA SER A 606 25.42 -19.73 -7.50
C SER A 606 24.49 -20.52 -8.40
N MET A 607 24.62 -20.36 -9.71
CA MET A 607 23.88 -21.15 -10.69
C MET A 607 24.24 -22.63 -10.59
N THR A 608 25.53 -22.97 -10.45
CA THR A 608 25.96 -24.37 -10.30
C THR A 608 25.46 -24.99 -9.00
N LEU A 609 25.60 -24.30 -7.87
CA LEU A 609 25.14 -24.82 -6.58
C LEU A 609 23.62 -24.95 -6.51
N CYS A 610 22.85 -23.95 -6.97
CA CYS A 610 21.39 -24.02 -6.99
C CYS A 610 20.89 -25.12 -7.93
N GLY A 611 21.47 -25.20 -9.14
CA GLY A 611 21.13 -26.24 -10.11
C GLY A 611 21.46 -27.65 -9.60
N PHE A 612 22.63 -27.86 -9.00
CA PHE A 612 23.01 -29.15 -8.42
C PHE A 612 22.12 -29.54 -7.23
N THR A 613 21.86 -28.60 -6.32
CA THR A 613 21.01 -28.83 -5.15
C THR A 613 19.58 -29.17 -5.57
N GLY A 614 19.03 -28.43 -6.53
CA GLY A 614 17.70 -28.72 -7.08
C GLY A 614 17.66 -30.06 -7.83
N LEU A 615 18.72 -30.43 -8.56
CA LEU A 615 18.82 -31.75 -9.21
C LEU A 615 18.89 -32.90 -8.20
N ALA A 616 19.63 -32.73 -7.11
CA ALA A 616 19.65 -33.70 -6.02
C ALA A 616 18.27 -33.85 -5.36
N CYS A 617 17.56 -32.73 -5.14
CA CYS A 617 16.19 -32.74 -4.62
C CYS A 617 15.21 -33.42 -5.59
N TYR A 618 15.34 -33.14 -6.89
CA TYR A 618 14.54 -33.78 -7.95
C TYR A 618 14.77 -35.30 -7.95
N MET A 619 16.02 -35.76 -7.91
CA MET A 619 16.36 -37.19 -7.83
C MET A 619 15.83 -37.83 -6.54
N GLY A 620 15.94 -37.15 -5.39
CA GLY A 620 15.37 -37.60 -4.13
C GLY A 620 13.84 -37.71 -4.18
N SER A 621 13.17 -36.79 -4.90
CA SER A 621 11.72 -36.83 -5.09
C SER A 621 11.26 -38.05 -5.90
N LEU A 622 12.11 -38.62 -6.77
CA LEU A 622 11.79 -39.83 -7.51
C LEU A 622 11.66 -41.04 -6.57
N VAL A 623 12.37 -41.06 -5.45
CA VAL A 623 12.20 -42.11 -4.42
C VAL A 623 10.81 -42.03 -3.80
N MET A 624 10.21 -40.84 -3.69
CA MET A 624 8.85 -40.66 -3.19
C MET A 624 7.78 -41.24 -4.14
N LEU A 625 8.11 -41.50 -5.41
CA LEU A 625 7.20 -42.18 -6.34
C LEU A 625 7.10 -43.68 -6.13
N ILE A 626 8.02 -44.26 -5.36
CA ILE A 626 7.97 -45.68 -5.01
C ILE A 626 6.78 -45.87 -4.07
N HIS A 627 5.68 -46.40 -4.60
CA HIS A 627 4.46 -46.66 -3.84
C HIS A 627 4.74 -47.79 -2.83
N LEU A 628 5.03 -47.40 -1.59
CA LEU A 628 5.12 -48.34 -0.49
C LEU A 628 3.69 -48.85 -0.17
N PRO A 629 3.49 -50.17 0.01
CA PRO A 629 2.22 -50.74 0.40
C PRO A 629 1.66 -50.07 1.67
N ASP A 630 0.33 -49.87 1.75
CA ASP A 630 -0.32 -49.15 2.86
C ASP A 630 0.01 -49.70 4.27
N GLN A 631 0.41 -50.97 4.37
CA GLN A 631 0.85 -51.61 5.61
C GLN A 631 2.15 -51.01 6.19
N LEU A 632 2.91 -50.23 5.42
CA LEU A 632 4.17 -49.59 5.81
C LEU A 632 4.04 -48.07 6.08
N LYS A 633 2.84 -47.47 6.01
CA LYS A 633 2.60 -46.02 6.28
C LYS A 633 2.60 -45.63 7.78
N SER A 634 3.07 -46.50 8.67
CA SER A 634 3.17 -46.17 10.09
C SER A 634 4.29 -45.16 10.32
N VAL A 635 4.08 -44.21 11.25
CA VAL A 635 5.08 -43.24 11.73
C VAL A 635 6.44 -43.91 12.02
N SER A 636 6.43 -45.19 12.37
CA SER A 636 7.59 -46.07 12.55
C SER A 636 8.51 -46.19 11.32
N VAL A 637 7.99 -46.23 10.10
CA VAL A 637 8.81 -46.31 8.88
C VAL A 637 9.47 -44.97 8.58
N LEU A 638 8.77 -43.86 8.83
CA LEU A 638 9.32 -42.51 8.70
C LEU A 638 10.40 -42.24 9.75
N MET A 639 10.20 -42.75 10.98
CA MET A 639 11.22 -42.77 12.04
C MET A 639 12.40 -43.70 11.71
N MET A 640 12.17 -44.84 11.06
CA MET A 640 13.24 -45.76 10.63
C MET A 640 14.08 -45.17 9.49
N ILE A 641 13.44 -44.50 8.51
CA ILE A 641 14.13 -43.77 7.44
C ILE A 641 14.89 -42.59 8.03
N GLY A 642 14.28 -41.81 8.93
CA GLY A 642 14.93 -40.70 9.64
C GLY A 642 16.14 -41.18 10.47
N GLY A 643 15.99 -42.28 11.19
CA GLY A 643 17.07 -42.92 11.95
C GLY A 643 18.17 -43.50 11.07
N GLY A 644 17.81 -44.13 9.94
CA GLY A 644 18.74 -44.67 8.95
C GLY A 644 19.53 -43.60 8.22
N LEU A 645 18.89 -42.48 7.85
CA LEU A 645 19.56 -41.30 7.29
C LEU A 645 20.50 -40.66 8.32
N PHE A 646 20.05 -40.48 9.57
CA PHE A 646 20.88 -39.95 10.64
C PHE A 646 22.11 -40.83 10.90
N PHE A 647 21.91 -42.16 10.99
CA PHE A 647 22.98 -43.13 11.18
C PHE A 647 23.93 -43.18 9.97
N GLY A 648 23.40 -43.24 8.74
CA GLY A 648 24.20 -43.22 7.52
C GLY A 648 25.02 -41.93 7.37
N THR A 649 24.43 -40.78 7.74
CA THR A 649 25.14 -39.49 7.78
C THR A 649 26.24 -39.51 8.84
N ALA A 650 25.99 -40.07 10.02
CA ALA A 650 27.00 -40.22 11.07
C ALA A 650 28.15 -41.15 10.66
N VAL A 651 27.85 -42.27 9.99
CA VAL A 651 28.86 -43.21 9.46
C VAL A 651 29.66 -42.56 8.32
N LEU A 652 29.01 -41.85 7.40
CA LEU A 652 29.69 -41.06 6.37
C LEU A 652 30.61 -40.01 7.00
N LEU A 653 30.12 -39.23 7.97
CA LEU A 653 30.93 -38.26 8.71
C LEU A 653 32.11 -38.92 9.44
N SER A 654 31.94 -40.16 9.93
CA SER A 654 33.01 -40.93 10.58
C SER A 654 34.06 -41.45 9.60
N ILE A 655 33.65 -42.06 8.47
CA ILE A 655 34.58 -42.59 7.45
C ILE A 655 35.32 -41.44 6.78
N TYR A 656 34.61 -40.34 6.50
CA TYR A 656 35.20 -39.16 5.91
C TYR A 656 35.78 -38.21 6.96
N ARG A 657 35.89 -38.57 8.25
CA ARG A 657 36.39 -37.68 9.30
C ARG A 657 37.72 -37.04 8.92
N ASP A 658 38.70 -37.82 8.48
CA ASP A 658 40.02 -37.31 8.13
C ASP A 658 39.99 -36.46 6.85
N ARG A 659 39.13 -36.82 5.89
CA ARG A 659 38.89 -35.99 4.70
C ARG A 659 38.15 -34.69 5.03
N LEU A 660 37.21 -34.73 5.99
CA LEU A 660 36.46 -33.60 6.54
C LEU A 660 37.38 -32.68 7.33
N LEU A 661 38.39 -33.22 8.01
CA LEU A 661 39.44 -32.45 8.69
C LEU A 661 40.39 -31.77 7.70
N SER A 662 40.65 -32.38 6.54
CA SER A 662 41.43 -31.74 5.45
C SER A 662 40.59 -30.76 4.59
N LEU A 663 39.27 -30.79 4.75
CA LEU A 663 38.32 -30.06 3.92
C LEU A 663 38.41 -28.54 4.11
N PRO A 664 38.59 -28.00 5.34
CA PRO A 664 38.88 -26.59 5.54
C PRO A 664 40.11 -26.12 4.77
N ASP A 665 41.19 -26.91 4.75
CA ASP A 665 42.42 -26.54 4.06
C ASP A 665 42.27 -26.63 2.54
N ARG A 666 41.59 -27.67 2.04
CA ARG A 666 41.25 -27.78 0.60
C ARG A 666 40.25 -26.73 0.14
N ILE A 667 39.32 -26.28 1.00
CA ILE A 667 38.43 -25.14 0.72
C ILE A 667 39.22 -23.84 0.65
N LYS A 668 40.11 -23.59 1.63
CA LYS A 668 40.99 -22.41 1.64
C LYS A 668 41.87 -22.37 0.39
N GLN A 669 42.48 -23.50 0.04
CA GLN A 669 43.31 -23.65 -1.15
C GLN A 669 42.48 -23.74 -2.45
N GLY A 670 41.18 -24.02 -2.34
CA GLY A 670 40.26 -24.19 -3.47
C GLY A 670 40.72 -25.29 -4.41
N GLU A 671 41.11 -26.45 -3.88
CA GLU A 671 41.58 -27.57 -4.71
C GLU A 671 40.42 -28.44 -5.20
N GLY A 672 40.49 -28.91 -6.45
CA GLY A 672 39.48 -29.81 -7.03
C GLY A 672 38.10 -29.18 -7.19
N ILE A 673 37.04 -29.88 -6.76
CA ILE A 673 35.63 -29.42 -6.86
C ILE A 673 35.42 -28.11 -6.06
N TYR A 674 36.24 -27.84 -5.04
CA TYR A 674 36.16 -26.60 -4.26
C TYR A 674 36.63 -25.36 -5.04
N GLN A 675 37.22 -25.51 -6.23
CA GLN A 675 37.43 -24.38 -7.15
C GLN A 675 36.11 -23.67 -7.48
N VAL A 676 34.99 -24.40 -7.51
CA VAL A 676 33.65 -23.83 -7.71
C VAL A 676 33.29 -22.85 -6.60
N LEU A 677 33.81 -23.01 -5.38
CA LEU A 677 33.55 -22.07 -4.29
C LEU A 677 34.31 -20.75 -4.44
N LYS A 678 35.39 -20.75 -5.23
CA LYS A 678 36.18 -19.56 -5.61
C LYS A 678 35.64 -18.89 -6.87
N TRP A 679 34.75 -19.55 -7.60
CA TRP A 679 33.99 -18.91 -8.65
C TRP A 679 33.05 -17.88 -8.04
N ARG A 680 32.69 -16.90 -8.87
CA ARG A 680 31.74 -15.87 -8.49
C ARG A 680 30.38 -16.48 -8.17
#